data_AF-A0A518DAJ4-F1
#
_entry.id   AF-A0A518DAJ4-F1
#
_cell.length_a   1.000
_cell.length_b   1.000
_cell.length_c   1.000
_cell.angle_alpha   90.00
_cell.angle_beta   90.00
_cell.angle_gamma   90.00
#
_symmetry.space_group_name_H-M   'P 1'
#
loop_
_entity.id
_entity.type
_entity.pdbx_description
1 polymer ?
#
loop_
_entity_poly.entity_id
_entity_poly.type
_entity_poly.pdbx_seq_one_letter_code
_entity_poly.pdbx_strand_id
1 'polypeptide(L)'
;MRLQTAPRLRNLLAAATVLLLPIAVALRAATPPGSQPHGGLAGKIVYLHGGHGYTADAPGRGDWGSQRPLLLGMIEDLGNKDQMDFLADYLWRSGATIAALRPVGHQPNEVVLDNADPAVTFHGDWSDGAGPIWFGGAGEGDPGVAPFRIAQTSPQETAYARYRPKIAEAGFYPVYCWTPVGDDRAADQLYRIHHAGGDTEVAVNHRRVGAGTVYLGTFYFEAGDGGYVDVSNRSDDAGKIVVADMIRFGNGRGDIDRGGGVSGLNREDEAGLYWVQWHADRAHGVPTTTYRELKSDRDATISLAPRYARFMNRAQDGAPSDRVFISFHSNASEGGAQRGVLGLYNGNGRASATTPNQFRLAELLAREVNDDLVAQAGRFEHDWFDRGKNVTLDRTDLEFGEINNEYGLDEFDATIIETGFHDNRQDAEMLRDPRVRDALARATYQGLLKYFAEVDGGNTNATALPPAPTGLCAAGLAAGEVTLSWAPPATSGSDTHGAKSAAWAGGPPTGYRVYASPNGYGFDVEADVRDGAATACTLAGLEPNRLTFFYVVATNAGGESSRSHVVACVPRGKGPRVLVVDGFDRNDRTLNPTQKALQGGDVERVWPRGGNTQDYVVPTAAALHAAGPDLAIDSASDDSVASGSLRLEGYAAAFWILGAESSDDQTLSEELQARLKQFLEQGGRLMVSGSEAAWDLDHLDHGRNFFRETLHAQYVADDAQSSEAKGVADSIFSGLELRFGANPLAYSPKSPDVLRPVAGGELALTYAGGQAGAGVTFNGTAGDGKVVLLGFPFETIAGADDRQAAMERVLRFFAVFGDR
;
A
#
# COMPACT_ATOMS: atom_id res chain seq x y z
N MET A 1 -7.14 -9.17 -83.63
CA MET A 1 -6.28 -10.27 -83.11
C MET A 1 -5.91 -9.90 -81.67
N ARG A 2 -5.94 -10.88 -80.76
CA ARG A 2 -6.07 -10.81 -79.28
C ARG A 2 -5.11 -9.84 -78.54
N LEU A 3 -5.52 -9.45 -77.31
CA LEU A 3 -4.89 -9.76 -75.99
C LEU A 3 -5.36 -8.71 -74.93
N GLN A 4 -6.17 -9.08 -73.93
CA GLN A 4 -5.86 -9.67 -72.60
C GLN A 4 -5.57 -8.64 -71.47
N THR A 5 -6.42 -8.67 -70.42
CA THR A 5 -6.17 -8.56 -68.94
C THR A 5 -5.37 -7.35 -68.38
N ALA A 6 -5.66 -6.66 -67.27
CA ALA A 6 -6.11 -7.07 -65.92
C ALA A 6 -6.52 -5.82 -65.07
N PRO A 7 -7.01 -5.96 -63.82
CA PRO A 7 -7.78 -4.95 -63.05
C PRO A 7 -7.02 -4.30 -61.86
N ARG A 8 -7.56 -3.21 -61.29
CA ARG A 8 -7.63 -2.85 -59.85
C ARG A 8 -7.81 -1.34 -59.64
N LEU A 9 -8.86 -0.95 -58.90
CA LEU A 9 -8.87 0.17 -57.94
C LEU A 9 -10.26 0.28 -57.29
N ARG A 10 -10.38 -0.29 -56.09
CA ARG A 10 -11.43 0.05 -55.13
C ARG A 10 -10.78 0.12 -53.74
N ASN A 11 -11.23 1.13 -52.99
CA ASN A 11 -11.00 1.38 -51.57
C ASN A 11 -9.84 2.35 -51.24
N LEU A 12 -10.18 3.63 -51.30
CA LEU A 12 -9.56 4.72 -50.53
C LEU A 12 -10.72 5.44 -49.84
N LEU A 13 -10.92 5.17 -48.55
CA LEU A 13 -11.59 6.03 -47.54
C LEU A 13 -11.98 5.16 -46.33
N ALA A 14 -11.16 5.23 -45.28
CA ALA A 14 -11.57 5.23 -43.86
C ALA A 14 -10.32 5.02 -42.98
N ALA A 15 -9.68 6.12 -42.59
CA ALA A 15 -8.85 6.19 -41.39
C ALA A 15 -9.31 7.44 -40.65
N ALA A 16 -10.37 7.29 -39.85
CA ALA A 16 -10.79 8.31 -38.91
C ALA A 16 -9.91 8.18 -37.68
N THR A 17 -8.90 9.04 -37.56
CA THR A 17 -8.22 9.32 -36.31
C THR A 17 -9.27 9.90 -35.36
N VAL A 18 -9.65 9.15 -34.33
CA VAL A 18 -10.43 9.70 -33.22
C VAL A 18 -9.51 10.66 -32.48
N LEU A 19 -9.66 11.97 -32.73
CA LEU A 19 -9.11 13.00 -31.87
C LEU A 19 -9.91 12.94 -30.56
N LEU A 20 -9.38 12.27 -29.54
CA LEU A 20 -9.76 12.49 -28.15
C LEU A 20 -9.31 13.91 -27.79
N LEU A 21 -10.26 14.84 -27.67
CA LEU A 21 -9.98 16.17 -27.14
C LEU A 21 -9.68 16.03 -25.63
N PRO A 22 -8.49 16.43 -25.15
CA PRO A 22 -8.24 16.46 -23.72
C PRO A 22 -9.22 17.44 -23.06
N ILE A 23 -9.85 17.01 -21.97
CA ILE A 23 -10.61 17.91 -21.11
C ILE A 23 -9.58 18.84 -20.44
N ALA A 24 -9.50 20.07 -20.93
CA ALA A 24 -8.69 21.11 -20.30
C ALA A 24 -9.39 21.57 -19.02
N VAL A 25 -8.81 21.25 -17.86
CA VAL A 25 -9.26 21.81 -16.58
C VAL A 25 -8.55 23.16 -16.40
N ALA A 26 -9.30 24.26 -16.47
CA ALA A 26 -8.75 25.61 -16.36
C ALA A 26 -8.68 26.11 -14.91
N LEU A 27 -7.49 26.64 -14.54
CA LEU A 27 -7.08 27.44 -13.38
C LEU A 27 -7.59 27.10 -11.96
N ARG A 28 -6.62 26.72 -11.12
CA ARG A 28 -6.64 26.57 -9.65
C ARG A 28 -7.42 27.69 -8.93
N ALA A 29 -8.61 27.37 -8.43
CA ALA A 29 -8.93 27.75 -7.05
C ALA A 29 -7.99 26.94 -6.12
N ALA A 30 -7.73 27.40 -4.89
CA ALA A 30 -7.02 26.56 -3.92
C ALA A 30 -7.77 25.23 -3.84
N THR A 31 -7.10 24.13 -4.21
CA THR A 31 -7.71 22.81 -4.10
C THR A 31 -8.04 22.62 -2.62
N PRO A 32 -9.30 22.27 -2.28
CA PRO A 32 -9.62 21.93 -0.90
C PRO A 32 -8.66 20.82 -0.44
N PRO A 33 -8.34 20.74 0.86
CA PRO A 33 -7.51 19.67 1.36
C PRO A 33 -8.10 18.32 0.94
N GLY A 34 -7.24 17.33 0.72
CA GLY A 34 -7.67 15.95 0.58
C GLY A 34 -8.53 15.54 1.78
N SER A 35 -9.37 14.53 1.60
CA SER A 35 -10.17 13.97 2.69
C SER A 35 -10.14 12.45 2.63
N GLN A 36 -10.44 11.79 3.75
CA GLN A 36 -10.81 10.38 3.70
C GLN A 36 -11.90 10.19 2.62
N PRO A 37 -11.75 9.19 1.73
CA PRO A 37 -12.77 8.92 0.74
C PRO A 37 -14.13 8.60 1.40
N HIS A 38 -15.19 9.22 0.89
CA HIS A 38 -16.55 8.87 1.29
C HIS A 38 -17.07 7.75 0.39
N GLY A 39 -17.44 6.62 0.97
CA GLY A 39 -17.79 5.41 0.21
C GLY A 39 -18.93 4.60 0.80
N GLY A 40 -19.02 3.34 0.38
CA GLY A 40 -20.12 2.43 0.75
C GLY A 40 -20.16 2.10 2.24
N LEU A 41 -19.06 2.25 2.97
CA LEU A 41 -18.99 2.01 4.42
C LEU A 41 -18.95 3.31 5.24
N ALA A 42 -19.25 4.47 4.63
CA ALA A 42 -19.37 5.72 5.36
C ALA A 42 -20.40 5.60 6.51
N GLY A 43 -19.99 6.03 7.70
CA GLY A 43 -20.81 5.93 8.92
C GLY A 43 -20.82 4.55 9.60
N LYS A 44 -20.12 3.56 9.04
CA LYS A 44 -19.92 2.24 9.66
C LYS A 44 -18.63 2.20 10.48
N ILE A 45 -18.64 1.43 11.57
CA ILE A 45 -17.50 1.22 12.46
C ILE A 45 -17.04 -0.23 12.36
N VAL A 46 -15.77 -0.45 12.06
CA VAL A 46 -15.17 -1.79 12.06
C VAL A 46 -14.14 -1.88 13.16
N TYR A 47 -14.44 -2.70 14.16
CA TYR A 47 -13.46 -3.13 15.15
C TYR A 47 -12.63 -4.25 14.52
N LEU A 48 -11.35 -3.98 14.32
CA LEU A 48 -10.48 -4.82 13.50
C LEU A 48 -9.38 -5.46 14.35
N HIS A 49 -9.22 -6.77 14.24
CA HIS A 49 -8.19 -7.53 14.94
C HIS A 49 -7.44 -8.48 13.99
N GLY A 50 -6.23 -8.86 14.36
CA GLY A 50 -5.36 -9.74 13.57
C GLY A 50 -5.01 -11.02 14.33
N GLY A 51 -5.97 -11.58 15.07
CA GLY A 51 -5.78 -12.78 15.90
C GLY A 51 -4.63 -12.68 16.91
N HIS A 52 -3.88 -13.77 17.02
CA HIS A 52 -2.81 -13.96 18.00
C HIS A 52 -1.58 -13.02 17.80
N GLY A 53 -0.46 -13.33 18.44
CA GLY A 53 0.82 -12.60 18.31
C GLY A 53 1.83 -13.17 19.30
N TYR A 54 3.05 -12.62 19.32
CA TYR A 54 4.00 -13.01 20.35
C TYR A 54 3.50 -12.62 21.74
N THR A 55 3.59 -13.55 22.69
CA THR A 55 3.25 -13.36 24.11
C THR A 55 4.38 -13.82 25.01
N ALA A 56 4.45 -13.26 26.22
CA ALA A 56 5.37 -13.70 27.26
C ALA A 56 4.87 -15.01 27.88
N ASP A 57 5.36 -16.14 27.36
CA ASP A 57 5.11 -17.47 27.92
C ASP A 57 5.91 -17.61 29.23
N ALA A 58 5.30 -18.11 30.30
CA ALA A 58 5.91 -18.19 31.65
C ALA A 58 6.45 -16.84 32.19
N PRO A 59 5.54 -15.93 32.61
CA PRO A 59 5.89 -14.60 33.15
C PRO A 59 7.04 -14.62 34.18
N GLY A 60 7.97 -13.67 34.05
CA GLY A 60 9.15 -13.53 34.91
C GLY A 60 10.38 -14.35 34.51
N ARG A 61 10.32 -15.13 33.41
CA ARG A 61 11.48 -15.87 32.88
C ARG A 61 12.13 -15.25 31.64
N GLY A 62 11.45 -14.31 30.98
CA GLY A 62 11.93 -13.64 29.76
C GLY A 62 11.68 -14.45 28.48
N ASP A 63 10.86 -15.49 28.53
CA ASP A 63 10.51 -16.32 27.37
C ASP A 63 9.34 -15.68 26.60
N TRP A 64 9.52 -15.47 25.30
CA TRP A 64 8.49 -14.93 24.40
C TRP A 64 8.22 -15.91 23.25
N GLY A 65 6.95 -16.10 22.91
CA GLY A 65 6.53 -17.12 21.95
C GLY A 65 5.20 -16.82 21.27
N SER A 66 5.09 -17.27 20.03
CA SER A 66 3.85 -17.38 19.26
C SER A 66 3.04 -18.60 19.70
N GLN A 67 1.73 -18.50 19.57
CA GLN A 67 0.77 -19.57 19.81
C GLN A 67 0.90 -20.70 18.78
N ARG A 68 1.13 -20.37 17.50
CA ARG A 68 1.45 -21.34 16.45
C ARG A 68 2.94 -21.40 16.11
N PRO A 69 3.46 -22.58 15.75
CA PRO A 69 4.85 -22.73 15.34
C PRO A 69 5.09 -22.15 13.94
N LEU A 70 6.36 -21.91 13.62
CA LEU A 70 6.81 -21.73 12.24
C LEU A 70 6.52 -23.01 11.45
N LEU A 71 5.70 -22.90 10.40
CA LEU A 71 5.32 -24.00 9.54
C LEU A 71 5.22 -23.50 8.10
N LEU A 72 5.83 -24.23 7.16
CA LEU A 72 5.77 -23.93 5.72
C LEU A 72 6.15 -22.48 5.35
N GLY A 73 7.09 -21.89 6.09
CA GLY A 73 7.61 -20.53 5.85
C GLY A 73 6.78 -19.40 6.46
N MET A 74 5.70 -19.71 7.19
CA MET A 74 4.86 -18.71 7.86
C MET A 74 4.58 -19.05 9.34
N ILE A 75 4.16 -18.04 10.09
CA ILE A 75 3.58 -18.17 11.43
C ILE A 75 2.17 -17.56 11.37
N GLU A 76 1.15 -18.35 11.73
CA GLU A 76 -0.26 -17.93 11.76
C GLU A 76 -0.43 -16.56 12.45
N ASP A 77 0.07 -16.46 13.69
CA ASP A 77 0.01 -15.27 14.53
C ASP A 77 0.49 -13.96 13.88
N LEU A 78 1.46 -14.05 12.96
CA LEU A 78 2.00 -12.92 12.20
C LEU A 78 1.25 -12.71 10.88
N GLY A 79 0.92 -13.80 10.18
CA GLY A 79 0.19 -13.75 8.91
C GLY A 79 -1.24 -13.23 9.04
N ASN A 80 -1.87 -13.42 10.21
CA ASN A 80 -3.18 -12.87 10.55
C ASN A 80 -3.15 -11.34 10.63
N LYS A 81 -2.09 -10.79 11.24
CA LYS A 81 -1.82 -9.35 11.23
C LYS A 81 -1.65 -8.90 9.79
N ASP A 82 -0.79 -9.57 9.04
CA ASP A 82 -0.47 -9.17 7.67
C ASP A 82 -1.76 -9.08 6.82
N GLN A 83 -2.72 -10.00 6.97
CA GLN A 83 -4.06 -9.88 6.33
C GLN A 83 -4.86 -8.65 6.79
N MET A 84 -4.84 -8.36 8.10
CA MET A 84 -5.55 -7.24 8.71
C MET A 84 -5.15 -5.91 8.06
N ASP A 85 -3.86 -5.74 7.74
CA ASP A 85 -3.34 -4.51 7.13
C ASP A 85 -3.93 -4.25 5.74
N PHE A 86 -4.10 -5.29 4.92
CA PHE A 86 -4.74 -5.14 3.60
C PHE A 86 -6.22 -4.76 3.75
N LEU A 87 -6.95 -5.36 4.69
CA LEU A 87 -8.36 -5.00 4.91
C LEU A 87 -8.50 -3.55 5.38
N ALA A 88 -7.64 -3.08 6.29
CA ALA A 88 -7.67 -1.71 6.80
C ALA A 88 -7.65 -0.66 5.68
N ASP A 89 -6.89 -0.90 4.60
CA ASP A 89 -6.83 -0.01 3.44
C ASP A 89 -8.14 0.02 2.64
N TYR A 90 -8.78 -1.14 2.39
CA TYR A 90 -10.11 -1.19 1.74
C TYR A 90 -11.20 -0.51 2.58
N LEU A 91 -11.16 -0.70 3.90
CA LEU A 91 -12.08 -0.04 4.83
C LEU A 91 -11.89 1.48 4.84
N TRP A 92 -10.64 1.94 4.79
CA TRP A 92 -10.31 3.36 4.75
C TRP A 92 -10.83 4.04 3.47
N ARG A 93 -10.56 3.41 2.31
CA ARG A 93 -10.98 3.87 0.97
C ARG A 93 -12.49 3.83 0.71
N SER A 94 -13.23 3.09 1.53
CA SER A 94 -14.69 3.02 1.50
C SER A 94 -15.37 3.88 2.57
N GLY A 95 -14.61 4.63 3.36
CA GLY A 95 -15.11 5.61 4.33
C GLY A 95 -15.47 5.06 5.71
N ALA A 96 -15.06 3.82 6.04
CA ALA A 96 -15.32 3.26 7.36
C ALA A 96 -14.48 3.95 8.44
N THR A 97 -15.01 4.01 9.66
CA THR A 97 -14.20 4.27 10.87
C THR A 97 -13.57 2.97 11.36
N ILE A 98 -12.25 2.96 11.55
CA ILE A 98 -11.50 1.75 11.90
C ILE A 98 -10.98 1.87 13.34
N ALA A 99 -11.46 0.98 14.22
CA ALA A 99 -10.97 0.82 15.58
C ALA A 99 -10.07 -0.42 15.64
N ALA A 100 -8.77 -0.22 15.43
CA ALA A 100 -7.80 -1.31 15.34
C ALA A 100 -7.32 -1.76 16.71
N LEU A 101 -7.52 -3.04 17.02
CA LEU A 101 -7.11 -3.69 18.27
C LEU A 101 -5.73 -4.37 18.18
N ARG A 102 -5.08 -4.24 17.02
CA ARG A 102 -3.63 -4.38 16.80
C ARG A 102 -3.17 -3.19 15.94
N PRO A 103 -1.88 -2.80 15.99
CA PRO A 103 -1.38 -1.70 15.15
C PRO A 103 -1.59 -2.00 13.66
N VAL A 104 -1.75 -1.00 12.80
CA VAL A 104 -1.93 -1.13 11.35
C VAL A 104 -0.61 -0.81 10.66
N GLY A 105 -0.24 -1.58 9.65
CA GLY A 105 1.01 -1.41 8.90
C GLY A 105 2.25 -1.82 9.70
N HIS A 106 3.42 -1.44 9.19
CA HIS A 106 4.72 -1.76 9.77
C HIS A 106 5.56 -0.49 9.93
N GLN A 107 5.69 0.00 11.17
CA GLN A 107 6.38 1.26 11.47
C GLN A 107 6.95 1.23 12.90
N PRO A 108 8.21 0.80 13.07
CA PRO A 108 8.82 0.61 14.39
C PRO A 108 9.12 1.91 15.13
N ASN A 109 9.09 3.06 14.47
CA ASN A 109 9.22 4.35 15.10
C ASN A 109 7.86 4.83 15.62
N GLU A 110 7.85 5.57 16.74
CA GLU A 110 6.63 6.18 17.26
C GLU A 110 6.88 7.58 17.85
N VAL A 111 5.87 8.44 17.76
CA VAL A 111 5.74 9.65 18.56
C VAL A 111 4.29 9.71 19.06
N VAL A 112 4.11 9.87 20.35
CA VAL A 112 2.79 9.97 21.00
C VAL A 112 2.75 11.30 21.72
N LEU A 113 1.72 12.08 21.45
CA LEU A 113 1.53 13.41 22.00
C LEU A 113 0.18 13.49 22.71
N ASP A 114 0.23 13.79 24.00
CA ASP A 114 -0.91 14.13 24.85
C ASP A 114 -1.21 15.64 24.81
N ASN A 115 -2.43 16.06 25.16
CA ASN A 115 -2.83 17.47 25.20
C ASN A 115 -1.99 18.36 26.12
N ALA A 116 -1.31 17.79 27.12
CA ALA A 116 -0.43 18.52 28.03
C ALA A 116 1.03 18.61 27.53
N ASP A 117 1.40 17.89 26.46
CA ASP A 117 2.76 17.87 25.98
C ASP A 117 3.19 19.24 25.41
N PRO A 118 4.45 19.68 25.61
CA PRO A 118 4.94 20.97 25.10
C PRO A 118 4.88 21.11 23.56
N ALA A 119 4.82 19.99 22.85
CA ALA A 119 4.69 19.94 21.39
C ALA A 119 3.22 20.13 20.92
N VAL A 120 2.29 20.28 21.86
CA VAL A 120 0.87 20.54 21.60
C VAL A 120 0.54 22.00 21.89
N THR A 121 -0.11 22.67 20.94
CA THR A 121 -0.47 24.09 21.05
C THR A 121 -1.94 24.32 20.73
N PHE A 122 -2.58 25.24 21.45
CA PHE A 122 -4.01 25.53 21.32
C PHE A 122 -4.20 26.92 20.73
N HIS A 123 -5.06 27.00 19.71
CA HIS A 123 -5.43 28.23 19.03
C HIS A 123 -6.94 28.42 19.13
N GLY A 124 -7.39 29.65 19.40
CA GLY A 124 -8.80 29.95 19.67
C GLY A 124 -9.23 29.56 21.08
N ASP A 125 -10.55 29.51 21.30
CA ASP A 125 -11.13 29.27 22.62
C ASP A 125 -11.16 27.78 22.97
N TRP A 126 -10.29 27.39 23.90
CA TRP A 126 -10.25 26.05 24.51
C TRP A 126 -10.46 26.15 26.02
N SER A 127 -11.11 25.15 26.59
CA SER A 127 -11.33 25.04 28.03
C SER A 127 -10.96 23.65 28.54
N ASP A 128 -10.79 23.52 29.85
CA ASP A 128 -10.48 22.25 30.48
C ASP A 128 -11.70 21.32 30.40
N GLY A 129 -11.49 20.15 29.81
CA GLY A 129 -12.43 19.05 29.88
C GLY A 129 -12.33 18.34 31.22
N ALA A 130 -13.42 17.70 31.63
CA ALA A 130 -13.45 16.82 32.79
C ALA A 130 -14.21 15.55 32.43
N GLY A 131 -13.73 14.41 32.91
CA GLY A 131 -14.35 13.12 32.67
C GLY A 131 -13.63 12.02 33.45
N PRO A 132 -14.29 10.88 33.70
CA PRO A 132 -13.68 9.77 34.41
C PRO A 132 -12.66 9.01 33.56
N ILE A 133 -12.73 9.12 32.23
CA ILE A 133 -11.88 8.44 31.27
C ILE A 133 -11.19 9.49 30.40
N TRP A 134 -9.87 9.42 30.31
CA TRP A 134 -9.02 10.33 29.53
C TRP A 134 -7.61 9.72 29.36
N PHE A 135 -6.86 10.07 28.32
CA PHE A 135 -5.49 9.57 28.12
C PHE A 135 -4.50 10.55 28.71
N GLY A 136 -3.42 10.02 29.31
CA GLY A 136 -2.43 10.86 29.92
C GLY A 136 -1.65 10.25 31.08
N GLY A 137 -0.51 10.87 31.40
CA GLY A 137 0.45 10.39 32.39
C GLY A 137 0.02 10.57 33.84
N ALA A 138 0.81 10.01 34.77
CA ALA A 138 0.65 10.28 36.20
C ALA A 138 1.02 11.76 36.49
N GLY A 139 0.05 12.55 36.96
CA GLY A 139 0.20 13.98 37.26
C GLY A 139 -0.71 14.89 36.42
N GLU A 140 -1.24 14.41 35.29
CA GLU A 140 -2.41 15.04 34.66
C GLU A 140 -3.65 14.78 35.54
N GLY A 141 -4.51 15.80 35.69
CA GLY A 141 -5.54 15.82 36.73
C GLY A 141 -5.08 16.37 38.10
N ASP A 142 -3.78 16.64 38.29
CA ASP A 142 -3.31 17.51 39.39
C ASP A 142 -3.78 18.96 39.16
N PRO A 143 -3.86 19.81 40.22
CA PRO A 143 -4.28 21.20 40.08
C PRO A 143 -3.43 21.96 39.05
N GLY A 144 -4.02 22.26 37.88
CA GLY A 144 -3.38 23.03 36.80
C GLY A 144 -3.06 22.23 35.53
N VAL A 145 -3.32 20.93 35.47
CA VAL A 145 -3.16 20.12 34.24
C VAL A 145 -4.48 19.43 33.89
N ALA A 146 -5.06 19.82 32.76
CA ALA A 146 -6.38 19.34 32.33
C ALA A 146 -6.32 17.89 31.82
N PRO A 147 -7.28 17.02 32.21
CA PRO A 147 -7.44 15.67 31.68
C PRO A 147 -7.50 15.59 30.15
N PHE A 148 -8.17 16.57 29.53
CA PHE A 148 -8.22 16.82 28.09
C PHE A 148 -8.70 18.25 27.88
N ARG A 149 -8.65 18.75 26.64
CA ARG A 149 -9.17 20.08 26.29
C ARG A 149 -10.41 19.97 25.43
N ILE A 150 -11.33 20.92 25.57
CA ILE A 150 -12.57 20.99 24.79
C ILE A 150 -12.74 22.35 24.11
N ALA A 151 -13.32 22.33 22.91
CA ALA A 151 -13.78 23.50 22.18
C ALA A 151 -15.23 23.31 21.73
N GLN A 152 -16.01 24.40 21.67
CA GLN A 152 -17.37 24.37 21.12
C GLN A 152 -17.34 24.20 19.60
N THR A 153 -18.27 23.43 19.04
CA THR A 153 -18.38 23.28 17.59
C THR A 153 -18.78 24.59 16.92
N SER A 154 -18.27 24.78 15.70
CA SER A 154 -18.57 25.95 14.88
C SER A 154 -18.60 25.54 13.39
N PRO A 155 -19.53 26.09 12.57
CA PRO A 155 -19.56 25.82 11.12
C PRO A 155 -18.29 26.30 10.37
N GLN A 156 -17.50 27.17 10.99
CA GLN A 156 -16.19 27.61 10.50
C GLN A 156 -15.13 27.31 11.56
N GLU A 157 -13.91 26.98 11.14
CA GLU A 157 -12.80 26.77 12.06
C GLU A 157 -12.49 28.08 12.79
N THR A 158 -12.71 28.08 14.10
CA THR A 158 -12.43 29.22 15.00
C THR A 158 -11.46 28.85 16.10
N ALA A 159 -11.27 27.54 16.34
CA ALA A 159 -10.31 26.99 17.27
C ALA A 159 -9.74 25.66 16.72
N TYR A 160 -8.45 25.41 16.96
CA TYR A 160 -7.82 24.12 16.69
C TYR A 160 -6.71 23.82 17.71
N ALA A 161 -6.46 22.53 17.96
CA ALA A 161 -5.35 22.04 18.78
C ALA A 161 -4.34 21.34 17.86
N ARG A 162 -3.08 21.74 17.93
CA ARG A 162 -2.02 21.28 17.03
C ARG A 162 -1.06 20.36 17.74
N TYR A 163 -0.91 19.14 17.22
CA TYR A 163 -0.01 18.09 17.68
C TYR A 163 1.18 17.97 16.74
N ARG A 164 2.33 18.55 17.11
CA ARG A 164 3.51 18.65 16.24
C ARG A 164 4.62 17.67 16.66
N PRO A 165 4.65 16.43 16.12
CA PRO A 165 5.67 15.46 16.48
C PRO A 165 7.05 15.88 15.95
N LYS A 166 8.10 15.40 16.60
CA LYS A 166 9.45 15.38 16.02
C LYS A 166 9.73 13.98 15.46
N ILE A 167 9.47 13.79 14.17
CA ILE A 167 9.71 12.55 13.44
C ILE A 167 11.22 12.32 13.30
N ALA A 168 11.71 11.17 13.80
CA ALA A 168 13.13 10.85 13.78
C ALA A 168 13.65 10.47 12.39
N GLU A 169 12.82 9.76 11.62
CA GLU A 169 13.15 9.22 10.30
C GLU A 169 11.95 9.36 9.37
N ALA A 170 12.19 9.79 8.13
CA ALA A 170 11.14 9.92 7.13
C ALA A 170 10.54 8.54 6.80
N GLY A 171 9.24 8.48 6.57
CA GLY A 171 8.57 7.21 6.29
C GLY A 171 7.06 7.28 6.34
N PHE A 172 6.42 6.14 6.10
CA PHE A 172 4.97 5.99 6.23
C PHE A 172 4.61 5.73 7.69
N TYR A 173 3.87 6.64 8.31
CA TYR A 173 3.39 6.50 9.68
C TYR A 173 1.88 6.31 9.69
N PRO A 174 1.36 5.20 10.24
CA PRO A 174 -0.03 5.14 10.64
C PRO A 174 -0.29 6.17 11.73
N VAL A 175 -1.38 6.93 11.60
CA VAL A 175 -1.78 7.97 12.55
C VAL A 175 -3.04 7.51 13.28
N TYR A 176 -3.08 7.73 14.59
CA TYR A 176 -4.21 7.39 15.44
C TYR A 176 -4.61 8.57 16.29
N CYS A 177 -5.90 8.70 16.58
CA CYS A 177 -6.38 9.50 17.69
C CYS A 177 -6.84 8.61 18.85
N TRP A 178 -6.87 9.21 20.03
CA TRP A 178 -7.55 8.67 21.21
C TRP A 178 -8.37 9.80 21.82
N THR A 179 -9.64 9.55 22.09
CA THR A 179 -10.57 10.55 22.61
C THR A 179 -11.66 9.86 23.42
N PRO A 180 -12.07 10.39 24.58
CA PRO A 180 -13.16 9.83 25.35
C PRO A 180 -14.49 9.97 24.61
N VAL A 181 -15.20 8.85 24.47
CA VAL A 181 -16.53 8.78 23.86
C VAL A 181 -17.57 9.49 24.76
N GLY A 182 -18.55 10.20 24.17
CA GLY A 182 -19.57 10.95 24.92
C GLY A 182 -20.75 11.43 24.07
N ASP A 183 -21.90 11.73 24.68
CA ASP A 183 -23.12 12.16 23.96
C ASP A 183 -23.15 13.62 23.52
N ASP A 184 -22.32 14.45 24.15
CA ASP A 184 -22.06 15.85 23.87
C ASP A 184 -20.95 16.07 22.81
N ARG A 185 -20.30 15.01 22.33
CA ARG A 185 -19.29 15.07 21.28
C ARG A 185 -19.90 15.41 19.92
N ALA A 186 -19.12 16.05 19.06
CA ALA A 186 -19.46 16.22 17.65
C ALA A 186 -19.57 14.87 16.94
N ALA A 187 -20.53 14.73 16.03
CA ALA A 187 -20.67 13.53 15.20
C ALA A 187 -19.62 13.43 14.08
N ASP A 188 -18.85 14.50 13.86
CA ASP A 188 -17.93 14.73 12.74
C ASP A 188 -16.64 15.43 13.21
N GLN A 189 -16.11 15.06 14.38
CA GLN A 189 -14.89 15.67 14.89
C GLN A 189 -13.75 15.55 13.89
N LEU A 190 -13.22 16.69 13.47
CA LEU A 190 -12.31 16.82 12.35
C LEU A 190 -10.84 16.79 12.78
N TYR A 191 -10.09 15.86 12.21
CA TYR A 191 -8.64 15.77 12.27
C TYR A 191 -8.07 16.16 10.91
N ARG A 192 -7.17 17.15 10.87
CA ARG A 192 -6.42 17.53 9.66
C ARG A 192 -4.97 17.09 9.81
N ILE A 193 -4.55 16.12 9.01
CA ILE A 193 -3.20 15.59 8.97
C ILE A 193 -2.40 16.37 7.93
N HIS A 194 -1.40 17.11 8.39
CA HIS A 194 -0.44 17.83 7.56
C HIS A 194 0.75 16.90 7.31
N HIS A 195 0.86 16.36 6.10
CA HIS A 195 1.89 15.39 5.71
C HIS A 195 2.74 15.94 4.54
N ALA A 196 3.73 15.17 4.07
CA ALA A 196 4.69 15.68 3.08
C ALA A 196 4.07 16.06 1.71
N GLY A 197 2.83 15.64 1.45
CA GLY A 197 2.11 15.91 0.20
C GLY A 197 1.19 17.12 0.26
N GLY A 198 0.74 17.51 1.45
CA GLY A 198 -0.37 18.44 1.66
C GLY A 198 -1.16 18.05 2.90
N ASP A 199 -2.47 18.30 2.86
CA ASP A 199 -3.37 18.14 3.99
C ASP A 199 -4.42 17.07 3.69
N THR A 200 -4.63 16.13 4.61
CA THR A 200 -5.76 15.19 4.57
C THR A 200 -6.68 15.37 5.77
N GLU A 201 -7.97 15.56 5.52
CA GLU A 201 -9.01 15.71 6.53
C GLU A 201 -9.78 14.39 6.78
N VAL A 202 -9.96 14.06 8.05
CA VAL A 202 -10.65 12.85 8.52
C VAL A 202 -11.65 13.24 9.60
N ALA A 203 -12.90 12.80 9.47
CA ALA A 203 -13.92 13.01 10.49
C ALA A 203 -14.19 11.72 11.28
N VAL A 204 -14.22 11.81 12.61
CA VAL A 204 -14.54 10.68 13.50
C VAL A 204 -15.74 11.03 14.38
N ASN A 205 -16.69 10.10 14.46
CA ASN A 205 -17.86 10.24 15.32
C ASN A 205 -17.57 9.74 16.76
N HIS A 206 -17.04 10.62 17.61
CA HIS A 206 -16.76 10.30 19.02
C HIS A 206 -18.00 10.22 19.92
N ARG A 207 -19.21 10.27 19.35
CA ARG A 207 -20.44 9.84 20.07
C ARG A 207 -20.61 8.33 20.10
N ARG A 208 -19.93 7.63 19.18
CA ARG A 208 -20.10 6.18 18.94
C ARG A 208 -18.85 5.37 19.27
N VAL A 209 -17.66 5.92 19.03
CA VAL A 209 -16.38 5.22 19.23
C VAL A 209 -15.33 6.11 19.90
N GLY A 210 -14.55 5.57 20.83
CA GLY A 210 -13.49 6.29 21.52
C GLY A 210 -12.87 5.45 22.63
N ALA A 211 -12.19 6.10 23.58
CA ALA A 211 -11.50 5.46 24.73
C ALA A 211 -10.49 4.36 24.35
N GLY A 212 -10.07 4.34 23.08
CA GLY A 212 -9.06 3.48 22.49
C GLY A 212 -8.56 4.10 21.19
N THR A 213 -7.54 3.51 20.59
CA THR A 213 -6.94 4.05 19.36
C THR A 213 -7.89 3.90 18.16
N VAL A 214 -8.24 5.01 17.52
CA VAL A 214 -8.99 5.05 16.25
C VAL A 214 -8.02 5.46 15.14
N TYR A 215 -7.98 4.68 14.07
CA TYR A 215 -7.05 4.88 12.96
C TYR A 215 -7.52 6.01 12.04
N LEU A 216 -6.62 6.95 11.74
CA LEU A 216 -6.84 8.13 10.90
C LEU A 216 -6.19 8.01 9.51
N GLY A 217 -5.59 6.87 9.17
CA GLY A 217 -4.87 6.69 7.91
C GLY A 217 -3.36 6.54 8.09
N THR A 218 -2.66 6.24 6.99
CA THR A 218 -1.21 6.12 6.94
C THR A 218 -0.66 7.14 5.96
N PHE A 219 0.28 7.97 6.42
CA PHE A 219 0.77 9.11 5.65
C PHE A 219 2.30 9.14 5.66
N TYR A 220 2.89 9.66 4.58
CA TYR A 220 4.33 9.88 4.52
C TYR A 220 4.71 11.19 5.21
N PHE A 221 5.61 11.10 6.19
CA PHE A 221 6.19 12.24 6.88
C PHE A 221 7.68 12.33 6.57
N GLU A 222 8.16 13.56 6.37
CA GLU A 222 9.59 13.85 6.39
C GLU A 222 10.12 13.82 7.83
N ALA A 223 11.42 13.57 7.99
CA ALA A 223 12.08 13.73 9.29
C ALA A 223 12.01 15.20 9.75
N GLY A 224 11.90 15.42 11.06
CA GLY A 224 11.72 16.74 11.66
C GLY A 224 10.30 16.98 12.17
N ASP A 225 9.88 18.23 12.20
CA ASP A 225 8.61 18.69 12.80
C ASP A 225 7.68 19.39 11.79
N GLY A 226 7.94 19.16 10.50
CA GLY A 226 7.20 19.77 9.39
C GLY A 226 5.77 19.25 9.26
N GLY A 227 5.54 17.96 9.52
CA GLY A 227 4.20 17.37 9.54
C GLY A 227 3.61 17.25 10.95
N TYR A 228 2.29 17.36 11.06
CA TYR A 228 1.56 17.46 12.31
C TYR A 228 0.06 17.18 12.13
N VAL A 229 -0.69 17.10 13.22
CA VAL A 229 -2.16 16.96 13.18
C VAL A 229 -2.83 18.13 13.88
N ASP A 230 -3.82 18.75 13.24
CA ASP A 230 -4.71 19.71 13.87
C ASP A 230 -6.07 19.04 14.19
N VAL A 231 -6.52 19.14 15.44
CA VAL A 231 -7.89 18.81 15.86
C VAL A 231 -8.71 20.09 15.78
N SER A 232 -9.66 20.15 14.84
CA SER A 232 -10.41 21.36 14.51
C SER A 232 -11.78 21.38 15.18
N ASN A 233 -12.24 22.55 15.64
CA ASN A 233 -13.61 22.73 16.11
C ASN A 233 -14.64 22.91 14.97
N ARG A 234 -14.20 22.87 13.71
CA ARG A 234 -15.07 22.96 12.54
C ARG A 234 -15.96 21.72 12.47
N SER A 235 -17.28 21.93 12.56
CA SER A 235 -18.27 20.86 12.58
C SER A 235 -19.65 21.39 12.21
N ASP A 236 -20.44 20.56 11.55
CA ASP A 236 -21.85 20.84 11.23
C ASP A 236 -22.82 20.44 12.37
N ASP A 237 -22.32 19.75 13.41
CA ASP A 237 -23.10 19.34 14.60
C ASP A 237 -23.10 20.47 15.66
N ALA A 238 -24.02 21.42 15.50
CA ALA A 238 -24.09 22.61 16.33
C ALA A 238 -24.40 22.33 17.82
N GLY A 239 -23.74 23.06 18.72
CA GLY A 239 -23.95 22.96 20.17
C GLY A 239 -23.32 21.72 20.80
N LYS A 240 -22.36 21.11 20.12
CA LYS A 240 -21.54 20.00 20.59
C LYS A 240 -20.14 20.48 20.95
N ILE A 241 -19.32 19.55 21.41
CA ILE A 241 -17.91 19.79 21.69
C ILE A 241 -16.99 18.89 20.87
N VAL A 242 -15.82 19.43 20.58
CA VAL A 242 -14.64 18.72 20.08
C VAL A 242 -13.66 18.54 21.23
N VAL A 243 -13.01 17.38 21.30
CA VAL A 243 -12.04 17.03 22.34
C VAL A 243 -10.64 16.90 21.75
N ALA A 244 -9.67 17.56 22.36
CA ALA A 244 -8.26 17.38 22.09
C ALA A 244 -7.62 16.62 23.27
N ASP A 245 -7.10 15.44 22.98
CA ASP A 245 -6.49 14.51 23.94
C ASP A 245 -5.20 13.93 23.32
N MET A 246 -5.15 12.70 22.81
CA MET A 246 -3.93 12.10 22.26
C MET A 246 -3.94 11.91 20.74
N ILE A 247 -2.82 12.25 20.11
CA ILE A 247 -2.46 11.87 18.74
C ILE A 247 -1.18 11.02 18.76
N ARG A 248 -1.20 9.94 17.99
CA ARG A 248 -0.08 9.01 17.85
C ARG A 248 0.32 8.86 16.39
N PHE A 249 1.64 8.87 16.16
CA PHE A 249 2.29 8.63 14.86
C PHE A 249 3.12 7.36 15.00
N GLY A 250 2.84 6.33 14.21
CA GLY A 250 3.61 5.08 14.17
C GLY A 250 3.24 4.02 15.22
N ASN A 251 3.82 2.83 15.07
CA ASN A 251 3.46 1.63 15.85
C ASN A 251 4.45 1.35 16.98
N GLY A 252 5.69 1.80 16.87
CA GLY A 252 6.69 1.66 17.93
C GLY A 252 7.13 0.22 18.20
N ARG A 253 7.87 0.02 19.29
CA ARG A 253 8.38 -1.29 19.71
C ARG A 253 7.71 -1.75 21.01
N GLY A 254 7.65 -3.06 21.22
CA GLY A 254 7.13 -3.65 22.44
C GLY A 254 7.84 -3.15 23.70
N ASP A 255 7.08 -2.60 24.64
CA ASP A 255 7.57 -1.97 25.87
C ASP A 255 6.92 -2.54 27.15
N ILE A 256 6.11 -3.60 27.02
CA ILE A 256 5.48 -4.25 28.17
C ILE A 256 6.42 -5.30 28.77
N ASP A 257 6.83 -5.09 30.03
CA ASP A 257 7.66 -6.03 30.79
C ASP A 257 6.80 -6.89 31.73
N ARG A 258 7.00 -8.22 31.68
CA ARG A 258 6.39 -9.21 32.58
C ARG A 258 7.33 -9.69 33.69
N GLY A 259 8.32 -8.88 34.05
CA GLY A 259 9.35 -9.17 35.05
C GLY A 259 10.55 -9.95 34.51
N GLY A 260 10.63 -10.14 33.19
CA GLY A 260 11.70 -10.86 32.48
C GLY A 260 12.36 -10.04 31.36
N GLY A 261 12.01 -8.76 31.25
CA GLY A 261 12.35 -7.90 30.12
C GLY A 261 11.23 -7.82 29.08
N VAL A 262 11.34 -6.83 28.21
CA VAL A 262 10.46 -6.63 27.05
C VAL A 262 10.82 -7.60 25.91
N SER A 263 9.91 -7.80 24.96
CA SER A 263 10.11 -8.72 23.82
C SER A 263 11.27 -8.32 22.90
N GLY A 264 11.54 -7.02 22.80
CA GLY A 264 12.45 -6.46 21.82
C GLY A 264 11.91 -6.48 20.38
N LEU A 265 10.64 -6.83 20.17
CA LEU A 265 9.99 -6.88 18.86
C LEU A 265 9.34 -5.53 18.48
N ASN A 266 8.93 -5.40 17.22
CA ASN A 266 8.03 -4.33 16.81
C ASN A 266 6.64 -4.61 17.42
N ARG A 267 5.89 -3.57 17.78
CA ARG A 267 4.64 -3.73 18.54
C ARG A 267 3.56 -4.47 17.73
N GLU A 268 3.60 -4.36 16.41
CA GLU A 268 2.73 -5.09 15.48
C GLU A 268 2.96 -6.61 15.47
N ASP A 269 4.10 -7.11 15.94
CA ASP A 269 4.38 -8.56 16.04
C ASP A 269 3.89 -9.16 17.36
N GLU A 270 3.67 -8.31 18.37
CA GLU A 270 3.14 -8.72 19.67
C GLU A 270 1.61 -8.96 19.58
N ALA A 271 1.08 -9.75 20.51
CA ALA A 271 -0.35 -9.94 20.63
C ALA A 271 -1.07 -8.61 20.92
N GLY A 272 -2.31 -8.45 20.43
CA GLY A 272 -3.08 -7.21 20.61
C GLY A 272 -3.32 -6.84 22.08
N LEU A 273 -3.17 -7.80 23.01
CA LEU A 273 -3.19 -7.53 24.45
C LEU A 273 -2.23 -6.42 24.84
N TYR A 274 -1.01 -6.41 24.29
CA TYR A 274 0.01 -5.43 24.62
C TYR A 274 -0.26 -4.08 23.99
N TRP A 275 -0.87 -4.05 22.79
CA TRP A 275 -1.34 -2.82 22.15
C TRP A 275 -2.41 -2.11 22.98
N VAL A 276 -3.44 -2.87 23.40
CA VAL A 276 -4.53 -2.33 24.21
C VAL A 276 -4.03 -1.96 25.61
N GLN A 277 -3.23 -2.82 26.23
CA GLN A 277 -2.64 -2.53 27.53
C GLN A 277 -1.77 -1.27 27.49
N TRP A 278 -0.99 -1.07 26.43
CA TRP A 278 -0.08 0.08 26.31
C TRP A 278 -0.81 1.42 26.52
N HIS A 279 -1.96 1.62 25.86
CA HIS A 279 -2.71 2.86 26.02
C HIS A 279 -3.63 2.82 27.24
N ALA A 280 -4.14 1.66 27.66
CA ALA A 280 -4.96 1.55 28.86
C ALA A 280 -4.15 1.89 30.13
N ASP A 281 -2.90 1.45 30.22
CA ASP A 281 -1.98 1.77 31.34
C ASP A 281 -1.55 3.25 31.32
N ARG A 282 -1.72 3.93 30.19
CA ARG A 282 -1.49 5.37 29.97
C ARG A 282 -2.79 6.17 29.95
N ALA A 283 -3.91 5.56 30.30
CA ALA A 283 -5.20 6.22 30.38
C ALA A 283 -5.78 6.06 31.77
N HIS A 284 -6.55 7.04 32.20
CA HIS A 284 -7.25 7.04 33.47
C HIS A 284 -8.64 6.45 33.30
N GLY A 285 -9.13 5.78 34.34
CA GLY A 285 -10.48 5.26 34.39
C GLY A 285 -10.79 4.08 33.47
N VAL A 286 -9.80 3.48 32.81
CA VAL A 286 -9.95 2.24 32.02
C VAL A 286 -9.74 1.02 32.93
N PRO A 287 -10.79 0.29 33.33
CA PRO A 287 -10.64 -0.84 34.24
C PRO A 287 -9.96 -2.02 33.54
N THR A 288 -9.00 -2.70 34.17
CA THR A 288 -8.29 -3.86 33.58
C THR A 288 -9.23 -4.95 33.06
N THR A 289 -10.40 -5.14 33.68
CA THR A 289 -11.42 -6.12 33.27
C THR A 289 -12.01 -5.88 31.88
N THR A 290 -11.81 -4.69 31.29
CA THR A 290 -12.27 -4.39 29.92
C THR A 290 -11.38 -4.99 28.85
N TYR A 291 -10.14 -5.35 29.17
CA TYR A 291 -9.20 -5.94 28.22
C TYR A 291 -8.51 -7.22 28.73
N ARG A 292 -8.55 -7.48 30.04
CA ARG A 292 -7.86 -8.61 30.67
C ARG A 292 -8.60 -9.15 31.89
N GLU A 293 -9.13 -10.36 31.76
CA GLU A 293 -9.66 -11.14 32.91
C GLU A 293 -8.80 -12.34 33.27
N LEU A 294 -8.12 -12.93 32.29
CA LEU A 294 -7.32 -14.14 32.49
C LEU A 294 -5.89 -13.80 32.92
N LYS A 295 -5.29 -14.73 33.68
CA LYS A 295 -3.96 -14.52 34.27
C LYS A 295 -2.84 -14.69 33.24
N SER A 296 -2.97 -15.68 32.35
CA SER A 296 -2.03 -15.91 31.26
C SER A 296 -2.24 -14.90 30.13
N ASP A 297 -1.17 -14.30 29.62
CA ASP A 297 -1.24 -13.37 28.48
C ASP A 297 -1.80 -14.07 27.22
N ARG A 298 -1.39 -15.31 27.00
CA ARG A 298 -1.84 -16.17 25.90
C ARG A 298 -3.34 -16.42 25.91
N ASP A 299 -3.95 -16.59 27.09
CA ASP A 299 -5.40 -16.78 27.18
C ASP A 299 -6.14 -15.44 27.19
N ALA A 300 -5.55 -14.42 27.84
CA ALA A 300 -6.14 -13.08 27.93
C ALA A 300 -6.35 -12.45 26.55
N THR A 301 -5.39 -12.63 25.62
CA THR A 301 -5.51 -12.10 24.25
C THR A 301 -6.71 -12.66 23.48
N ILE A 302 -7.21 -13.86 23.81
CA ILE A 302 -8.34 -14.47 23.10
C ILE A 302 -9.64 -13.70 23.39
N SER A 303 -9.90 -13.41 24.67
CA SER A 303 -11.14 -12.72 25.08
C SER A 303 -11.03 -11.20 25.05
N LEU A 304 -9.82 -10.66 24.89
CA LEU A 304 -9.51 -9.23 24.81
C LEU A 304 -10.41 -8.51 23.80
N ALA A 305 -10.38 -8.99 22.56
CA ALA A 305 -10.83 -8.23 21.41
C ALA A 305 -12.32 -7.81 21.48
N PRO A 306 -13.28 -8.73 21.74
CA PRO A 306 -14.69 -8.34 21.84
C PRO A 306 -14.98 -7.50 23.09
N ARG A 307 -14.23 -7.68 24.19
CA ARG A 307 -14.40 -6.87 25.41
C ARG A 307 -13.97 -5.43 25.18
N TYR A 308 -12.83 -5.24 24.54
CA TYR A 308 -12.29 -3.91 24.31
C TYR A 308 -13.02 -3.19 23.18
N ALA A 309 -13.41 -3.90 22.12
CA ALA A 309 -14.35 -3.38 21.13
C ALA A 309 -15.63 -2.86 21.79
N ARG A 310 -16.22 -3.63 22.71
CA ARG A 310 -17.40 -3.19 23.49
C ARG A 310 -17.10 -1.98 24.37
N PHE A 311 -15.94 -1.92 25.02
CA PHE A 311 -15.58 -0.77 25.83
C PHE A 311 -15.41 0.52 25.00
N MET A 312 -14.82 0.41 23.82
CA MET A 312 -14.70 1.52 22.87
C MET A 312 -16.03 1.94 22.26
N ASN A 313 -17.00 1.03 22.24
CA ASN A 313 -18.30 1.19 21.63
C ASN A 313 -19.31 1.85 22.58
N ARG A 314 -19.93 2.94 22.12
CA ARG A 314 -21.11 3.51 22.79
C ARG A 314 -22.38 3.06 22.08
N ALA A 315 -22.96 1.95 22.52
CA ALA A 315 -24.16 1.34 21.92
C ALA A 315 -25.42 2.23 21.97
N GLN A 316 -25.44 3.27 22.80
CA GLN A 316 -26.59 4.19 22.93
C GLN A 316 -26.73 5.18 21.76
N ASP A 317 -25.73 5.28 20.87
CA ASP A 317 -25.79 6.10 19.65
C ASP A 317 -25.53 5.25 18.41
N GLY A 318 -26.42 5.31 17.42
CA GLY A 318 -26.44 4.43 16.24
C GLY A 318 -27.14 3.10 16.49
N ALA A 319 -27.02 2.16 15.55
CA ALA A 319 -27.57 0.81 15.66
C ALA A 319 -26.46 -0.26 15.73
N PRO A 320 -26.76 -1.48 16.20
CA PRO A 320 -25.84 -2.62 16.05
C PRO A 320 -25.50 -2.91 14.59
N SER A 321 -26.41 -2.62 13.65
CA SER A 321 -26.20 -2.75 12.19
C SER A 321 -25.29 -1.66 11.58
N ASP A 322 -24.72 -0.77 12.40
CA ASP A 322 -23.71 0.20 11.96
C ASP A 322 -22.28 -0.24 12.30
N ARG A 323 -22.10 -1.43 12.89
CA ARG A 323 -20.82 -1.85 13.45
C ARG A 323 -20.63 -3.35 13.45
N VAL A 324 -19.38 -3.76 13.25
CA VAL A 324 -18.96 -5.16 13.27
C VAL A 324 -17.62 -5.31 13.95
N PHE A 325 -17.36 -6.50 14.47
CA PHE A 325 -16.03 -6.96 14.84
C PHE A 325 -15.54 -8.01 13.83
N ILE A 326 -14.37 -7.78 13.25
CA ILE A 326 -13.75 -8.68 12.28
C ILE A 326 -12.34 -9.03 12.76
N SER A 327 -12.02 -10.32 12.72
CA SER A 327 -10.67 -10.81 12.93
C SER A 327 -10.24 -11.80 11.86
N PHE A 328 -8.93 -11.99 11.74
CA PHE A 328 -8.33 -12.94 10.82
C PHE A 328 -7.53 -13.99 11.57
N HIS A 329 -7.69 -15.23 11.12
CA HIS A 329 -6.89 -16.39 11.51
C HIS A 329 -6.46 -17.17 10.26
N SER A 330 -5.65 -18.20 10.42
CA SER A 330 -5.57 -19.28 9.44
C SER A 330 -5.67 -20.63 10.16
N ASN A 331 -6.34 -21.58 9.54
CA ASN A 331 -6.74 -22.81 10.21
C ASN A 331 -5.69 -23.91 10.04
N ALA A 332 -5.88 -25.02 10.74
CA ALA A 332 -5.10 -26.24 10.59
C ALA A 332 -6.02 -27.46 10.58
N SER A 333 -5.54 -28.57 10.03
CA SER A 333 -6.28 -29.82 9.94
C SER A 333 -5.40 -31.02 10.28
N GLU A 334 -6.01 -32.17 10.55
CA GLU A 334 -5.23 -33.38 10.75
C GLU A 334 -4.46 -33.73 9.45
N GLY A 335 -3.13 -33.67 9.52
CA GLY A 335 -2.24 -33.97 8.40
C GLY A 335 -2.22 -32.91 7.28
N GLY A 336 -2.73 -31.70 7.50
CA GLY A 336 -2.68 -30.61 6.50
C GLY A 336 -3.50 -30.87 5.23
N ALA A 337 -4.59 -31.63 5.34
CA ALA A 337 -5.39 -32.08 4.21
C ALA A 337 -6.46 -31.07 3.74
N GLN A 338 -6.87 -30.13 4.59
CA GLN A 338 -7.91 -29.16 4.26
C GLN A 338 -7.34 -27.87 3.64
N ARG A 339 -8.19 -27.16 2.88
CA ARG A 339 -7.85 -25.92 2.17
C ARG A 339 -9.03 -24.94 2.12
N GLY A 340 -8.73 -23.69 1.79
CA GLY A 340 -9.71 -22.63 1.52
C GLY A 340 -10.23 -21.92 2.78
N VAL A 341 -11.04 -20.89 2.56
CA VAL A 341 -11.54 -19.98 3.60
C VAL A 341 -12.59 -20.61 4.53
N LEU A 342 -12.63 -20.21 5.79
CA LEU A 342 -13.75 -20.49 6.69
C LEU A 342 -14.19 -19.23 7.47
N GLY A 343 -15.48 -18.95 7.53
CA GLY A 343 -16.07 -17.97 8.42
C GLY A 343 -16.51 -18.63 9.72
N LEU A 344 -15.97 -18.19 10.85
CA LEU A 344 -16.31 -18.74 12.16
C LEU A 344 -17.53 -18.05 12.76
N TYR A 345 -18.37 -18.85 13.40
CA TYR A 345 -19.47 -18.39 14.24
C TYR A 345 -19.60 -19.31 15.46
N ASN A 346 -20.28 -18.82 16.48
CA ASN A 346 -20.62 -19.54 17.70
C ASN A 346 -22.10 -19.94 17.69
N GLY A 347 -22.50 -20.94 18.47
CA GLY A 347 -23.92 -21.24 18.70
C GLY A 347 -24.27 -22.71 18.95
N ASN A 348 -23.44 -23.67 18.50
CA ASN A 348 -23.70 -25.10 18.67
C ASN A 348 -23.44 -25.63 20.08
N GLY A 349 -22.48 -25.07 20.81
CA GLY A 349 -22.20 -25.43 22.21
C GLY A 349 -23.04 -24.64 23.21
N ARG A 350 -23.31 -23.37 22.92
CA ARG A 350 -24.02 -22.43 23.78
C ARG A 350 -24.68 -21.29 22.99
N ALA A 351 -26.00 -21.31 22.92
CA ALA A 351 -26.79 -20.30 22.20
C ALA A 351 -26.62 -18.84 22.69
N SER A 352 -26.10 -18.59 23.90
CA SER A 352 -25.82 -17.22 24.37
C SER A 352 -24.48 -16.66 23.87
N ALA A 353 -23.64 -17.49 23.23
CA ALA A 353 -22.34 -17.07 22.70
C ALA A 353 -22.41 -16.49 21.28
N THR A 354 -23.59 -16.49 20.65
CA THR A 354 -23.81 -15.98 19.29
C THR A 354 -24.58 -14.67 19.31
N THR A 355 -24.24 -13.77 18.39
CA THR A 355 -24.96 -12.50 18.13
C THR A 355 -26.06 -12.73 17.08
N PRO A 356 -27.06 -11.84 16.93
CA PRO A 356 -28.24 -12.09 16.10
C PRO A 356 -27.94 -12.45 14.64
N ASN A 357 -26.92 -11.84 14.02
CA ASN A 357 -26.55 -12.11 12.62
C ASN A 357 -25.14 -12.70 12.50
N GLN A 358 -24.59 -13.31 13.56
CA GLN A 358 -23.22 -13.82 13.55
C GLN A 358 -22.95 -14.81 12.42
N PHE A 359 -23.84 -15.80 12.29
CA PHE A 359 -23.78 -16.80 11.22
C PHE A 359 -23.84 -16.13 9.85
N ARG A 360 -24.71 -15.13 9.69
CA ARG A 360 -24.92 -14.46 8.40
C ARG A 360 -23.71 -13.63 8.00
N LEU A 361 -23.09 -12.93 8.96
CA LEU A 361 -21.82 -12.23 8.76
C LEU A 361 -20.72 -13.21 8.33
N ALA A 362 -20.52 -14.29 9.10
CA ALA A 362 -19.54 -15.33 8.79
C ALA A 362 -19.75 -15.95 7.40
N GLU A 363 -21.01 -16.29 7.08
CA GLU A 363 -21.36 -16.88 5.79
C GLU A 363 -21.09 -15.91 4.63
N LEU A 364 -21.54 -14.66 4.72
CA LEU A 364 -21.40 -13.70 3.62
C LEU A 364 -19.94 -13.40 3.31
N LEU A 365 -19.12 -13.15 4.33
CA LEU A 365 -17.72 -12.83 4.14
C LEU A 365 -16.94 -14.02 3.58
N ALA A 366 -17.11 -15.21 4.17
CA ALA A 366 -16.40 -16.40 3.69
C ALA A 366 -16.89 -16.89 2.33
N ARG A 367 -18.18 -16.73 2.03
CA ARG A 367 -18.73 -17.03 0.69
C ARG A 367 -18.16 -16.09 -0.35
N GLU A 368 -18.10 -14.79 -0.07
CA GLU A 368 -17.52 -13.81 -1.00
C GLU A 368 -16.06 -14.14 -1.29
N VAL A 369 -15.26 -14.38 -0.25
CA VAL A 369 -13.87 -14.80 -0.39
C VAL A 369 -13.75 -16.07 -1.23
N ASN A 370 -14.55 -17.10 -0.94
CA ASN A 370 -14.50 -18.35 -1.70
C ASN A 370 -14.79 -18.11 -3.18
N ASP A 371 -15.90 -17.45 -3.48
CA ASP A 371 -16.40 -17.32 -4.84
C ASP A 371 -15.49 -16.39 -5.67
N ASP A 372 -14.98 -15.30 -5.09
CA ASP A 372 -14.08 -14.36 -5.76
C ASP A 372 -12.70 -14.95 -6.06
N LEU A 373 -12.11 -15.70 -5.12
CA LEU A 373 -10.80 -16.31 -5.35
C LEU A 373 -10.90 -17.51 -6.30
N VAL A 374 -12.00 -18.28 -6.27
CA VAL A 374 -12.27 -19.31 -7.30
C VAL A 374 -12.43 -18.70 -8.68
N ALA A 375 -13.07 -17.53 -8.79
CA ALA A 375 -13.26 -16.82 -10.05
C ALA A 375 -11.94 -16.26 -10.65
N GLN A 376 -10.86 -16.27 -9.89
CA GLN A 376 -9.52 -15.83 -10.28
C GLN A 376 -8.56 -16.99 -10.59
N ALA A 377 -9.07 -18.18 -10.91
CA ALA A 377 -8.26 -19.33 -11.31
C ALA A 377 -7.20 -18.98 -12.37
N GLY A 378 -5.98 -19.46 -12.19
CA GLY A 378 -4.81 -19.17 -13.02
C GLY A 378 -4.11 -17.84 -12.75
N ARG A 379 -4.59 -16.99 -11.83
CA ARG A 379 -3.95 -15.69 -11.50
C ARG A 379 -2.95 -15.74 -10.34
N PHE A 380 -2.89 -16.87 -9.64
CA PHE A 380 -2.02 -17.09 -8.48
C PHE A 380 -1.17 -18.35 -8.71
N GLU A 381 -0.19 -18.58 -7.83
CA GLU A 381 0.68 -19.77 -7.90
C GLU A 381 -0.13 -21.08 -7.87
N HIS A 382 -1.25 -21.10 -7.14
CA HIS A 382 -2.18 -22.22 -7.10
C HIS A 382 -3.62 -21.74 -7.26
N ASP A 383 -4.46 -22.56 -7.88
CA ASP A 383 -5.91 -22.30 -7.88
C ASP A 383 -6.47 -22.38 -6.45
N TRP A 384 -7.42 -21.50 -6.17
CA TRP A 384 -8.13 -21.48 -4.90
C TRP A 384 -8.98 -22.74 -4.73
N PHE A 385 -9.02 -23.27 -3.51
CA PHE A 385 -9.86 -24.43 -3.21
C PHE A 385 -11.32 -24.01 -3.05
N ASP A 386 -12.18 -24.47 -3.97
CA ASP A 386 -13.63 -24.23 -3.91
C ASP A 386 -14.29 -25.08 -2.81
N ARG A 387 -14.72 -24.44 -1.73
CA ARG A 387 -15.49 -25.08 -0.66
C ARG A 387 -16.99 -25.16 -0.95
N GLY A 388 -17.43 -24.63 -2.08
CA GLY A 388 -18.82 -24.52 -2.48
C GLY A 388 -19.64 -23.82 -1.42
N LYS A 389 -20.63 -24.52 -0.85
CA LYS A 389 -21.49 -23.94 0.20
C LYS A 389 -20.94 -24.08 1.62
N ASN A 390 -19.90 -24.88 1.82
CA ASN A 390 -19.39 -25.26 3.14
C ASN A 390 -18.25 -24.33 3.60
N VAL A 391 -18.58 -23.05 3.70
CA VAL A 391 -17.63 -21.96 3.99
C VAL A 391 -17.68 -21.49 5.45
N THR A 392 -18.53 -22.06 6.29
CA THR A 392 -18.65 -21.68 7.71
C THR A 392 -18.23 -22.82 8.63
N LEU A 393 -17.68 -22.48 9.80
CA LEU A 393 -17.32 -23.43 10.85
C LEU A 393 -17.85 -22.95 12.21
N ASP A 394 -18.47 -23.87 12.93
CA ASP A 394 -18.84 -23.78 14.34
C ASP A 394 -18.50 -25.13 14.99
N ARG A 395 -18.16 -25.11 16.27
CA ARG A 395 -17.68 -26.25 17.04
C ARG A 395 -18.66 -26.62 18.14
N THR A 396 -18.84 -27.93 18.34
CA THR A 396 -19.68 -28.44 19.42
C THR A 396 -18.94 -28.56 20.76
N ASP A 397 -17.60 -28.47 20.73
CA ASP A 397 -16.73 -28.68 21.89
C ASP A 397 -16.18 -27.39 22.51
N LEU A 398 -16.30 -26.25 21.83
CA LEU A 398 -15.94 -24.94 22.35
C LEU A 398 -16.70 -23.82 21.66
N GLU A 399 -16.72 -22.66 22.31
CA GLU A 399 -17.10 -21.37 21.69
C GLU A 399 -15.84 -20.53 21.50
N PHE A 400 -15.69 -19.93 20.33
CA PHE A 400 -14.54 -19.09 20.00
C PHE A 400 -14.59 -17.80 20.83
N GLY A 401 -13.65 -17.67 21.78
CA GLY A 401 -13.64 -16.57 22.77
C GLY A 401 -13.54 -15.17 22.17
N GLU A 402 -12.88 -15.04 21.01
CA GLU A 402 -12.69 -13.76 20.32
C GLU A 402 -13.96 -13.23 19.65
N ILE A 403 -14.93 -14.10 19.37
CA ILE A 403 -16.24 -13.73 18.81
C ILE A 403 -17.38 -14.12 19.75
N ASN A 404 -17.08 -14.32 21.03
CA ASN A 404 -18.08 -14.76 22.00
C ASN A 404 -18.97 -13.59 22.44
N ASN A 405 -20.27 -13.73 22.21
CA ASN A 405 -21.27 -12.72 22.57
C ASN A 405 -21.43 -12.52 24.09
N GLU A 406 -20.95 -13.44 24.93
CA GLU A 406 -20.85 -13.20 26.37
C GLU A 406 -19.94 -12.01 26.73
N TYR A 407 -19.09 -11.60 25.79
CA TYR A 407 -18.20 -10.45 25.91
C TYR A 407 -18.69 -9.23 25.12
N GLY A 408 -19.32 -9.45 23.95
CA GLY A 408 -19.84 -8.41 23.05
C GLY A 408 -21.24 -7.88 23.40
N LEU A 409 -22.07 -8.69 24.08
CA LEU A 409 -23.40 -8.34 24.61
C LEU A 409 -24.36 -7.71 23.59
N ASP A 410 -24.44 -8.27 22.38
CA ASP A 410 -25.29 -7.84 21.26
C ASP A 410 -25.03 -6.41 20.76
N GLU A 411 -23.88 -5.82 21.09
CA GLU A 411 -23.56 -4.45 20.64
C GLU A 411 -23.08 -4.39 19.18
N PHE A 412 -22.56 -5.50 18.65
CA PHE A 412 -22.11 -5.67 17.26
C PHE A 412 -22.11 -7.16 16.90
N ASP A 413 -22.25 -7.49 15.62
CA ASP A 413 -21.99 -8.85 15.13
C ASP A 413 -20.47 -9.07 14.95
N ALA A 414 -20.01 -10.30 15.17
CA ALA A 414 -18.57 -10.62 15.24
C ALA A 414 -18.22 -11.90 14.48
N THR A 415 -17.17 -11.92 13.65
CA THR A 415 -16.69 -13.16 13.01
C THR A 415 -15.16 -13.19 12.91
N ILE A 416 -14.61 -14.40 12.78
CA ILE A 416 -13.25 -14.65 12.35
C ILE A 416 -13.29 -15.19 10.93
N ILE A 417 -12.46 -14.64 10.06
CA ILE A 417 -12.19 -15.22 8.75
C ILE A 417 -10.87 -15.99 8.85
N GLU A 418 -10.98 -17.32 8.83
CA GLU A 418 -9.86 -18.22 8.62
C GLU A 418 -9.46 -18.12 7.14
N THR A 419 -8.36 -17.44 6.85
CA THR A 419 -7.98 -17.05 5.49
C THR A 419 -7.58 -18.23 4.61
N GLY A 420 -7.38 -19.42 5.18
CA GLY A 420 -6.89 -20.63 4.53
C GLY A 420 -6.33 -21.57 5.59
N PHE A 421 -5.65 -22.65 5.18
CA PHE A 421 -5.02 -23.62 6.08
C PHE A 421 -3.49 -23.49 6.09
N HIS A 422 -2.90 -22.99 7.18
CA HIS A 422 -1.46 -22.72 7.27
C HIS A 422 -0.59 -23.99 7.33
N ASP A 423 -1.19 -25.15 7.60
CA ASP A 423 -0.53 -26.46 7.59
C ASP A 423 -0.67 -27.20 6.26
N ASN A 424 -1.43 -26.66 5.31
CA ASN A 424 -1.49 -27.12 3.94
C ASN A 424 -0.49 -26.35 3.07
N ARG A 425 0.31 -27.06 2.28
CA ARG A 425 1.37 -26.46 1.44
C ARG A 425 0.88 -25.39 0.47
N GLN A 426 -0.18 -25.69 -0.28
CA GLN A 426 -0.69 -24.77 -1.31
C GLN A 426 -1.31 -23.53 -0.69
N ASP A 427 -2.10 -23.70 0.39
CA ASP A 427 -2.63 -22.55 1.12
C ASP A 427 -1.52 -21.73 1.78
N ALA A 428 -0.50 -22.36 2.38
CA ALA A 428 0.62 -21.62 2.97
C ALA A 428 1.46 -20.86 1.92
N GLU A 429 1.63 -21.39 0.71
CA GLU A 429 2.25 -20.67 -0.42
C GLU A 429 1.37 -19.49 -0.86
N MET A 430 0.06 -19.72 -1.03
CA MET A 430 -0.92 -18.67 -1.38
C MET A 430 -1.03 -17.58 -0.31
N LEU A 431 -1.04 -17.92 0.97
CA LEU A 431 -1.11 -16.99 2.10
C LEU A 431 0.18 -16.18 2.29
N ARG A 432 1.26 -16.53 1.59
CA ARG A 432 2.47 -15.73 1.50
C ARG A 432 2.48 -14.85 0.24
N ASP A 433 1.55 -15.02 -0.69
CA ASP A 433 1.45 -14.18 -1.88
C ASP A 433 0.67 -12.89 -1.58
N PRO A 434 1.26 -11.68 -1.75
CA PRO A 434 0.57 -10.42 -1.52
C PRO A 434 -0.65 -10.22 -2.44
N ARG A 435 -0.67 -10.80 -3.65
CA ARG A 435 -1.83 -10.74 -4.55
C ARG A 435 -3.04 -11.49 -3.99
N VAL A 436 -2.79 -12.61 -3.30
CA VAL A 436 -3.84 -13.38 -2.61
C VAL A 436 -4.35 -12.62 -1.39
N ARG A 437 -3.45 -11.98 -0.61
CA ARG A 437 -3.84 -11.15 0.55
C ARG A 437 -4.69 -9.95 0.15
N ASP A 438 -4.36 -9.29 -0.96
CA ASP A 438 -5.17 -8.21 -1.55
C ASP A 438 -6.54 -8.74 -2.01
N ALA A 439 -6.58 -9.87 -2.72
CA ALA A 439 -7.84 -10.49 -3.15
C ALA A 439 -8.74 -10.89 -1.96
N LEU A 440 -8.15 -11.47 -0.91
CA LEU A 440 -8.85 -11.81 0.35
C LEU A 440 -9.43 -10.56 1.02
N ALA A 441 -8.65 -9.48 1.12
CA ALA A 441 -9.09 -8.23 1.73
C ALA A 441 -10.22 -7.59 0.93
N ARG A 442 -10.09 -7.55 -0.40
CA ARG A 442 -11.12 -7.03 -1.32
C ARG A 442 -12.42 -7.80 -1.16
N ALA A 443 -12.37 -9.13 -1.22
CA ALA A 443 -13.56 -9.97 -1.09
C ALA A 443 -14.18 -9.87 0.31
N THR A 444 -13.38 -9.79 1.37
CA THR A 444 -13.89 -9.55 2.74
C THR A 444 -14.62 -8.21 2.83
N TYR A 445 -14.07 -7.15 2.24
CA TYR A 445 -14.73 -5.85 2.13
C TYR A 445 -16.05 -5.91 1.34
N GLN A 446 -16.07 -6.59 0.19
CA GLN A 446 -17.29 -6.76 -0.60
C GLN A 446 -18.35 -7.56 0.17
N GLY A 447 -17.94 -8.56 0.95
CA GLY A 447 -18.81 -9.29 1.88
C GLY A 447 -19.40 -8.37 2.95
N LEU A 448 -18.61 -7.45 3.51
CA LEU A 448 -19.08 -6.46 4.48
C LEU A 448 -20.11 -5.49 3.89
N LEU A 449 -19.91 -5.00 2.67
CA LEU A 449 -20.90 -4.19 1.96
C LEU A 449 -22.25 -4.91 1.85
N LYS A 450 -22.22 -6.18 1.43
CA LYS A 450 -23.42 -7.02 1.29
C LYS A 450 -24.09 -7.25 2.62
N TYR A 451 -23.31 -7.57 3.65
CA TYR A 451 -23.81 -7.77 5.00
C TYR A 451 -24.50 -6.52 5.54
N PHE A 452 -23.85 -5.35 5.50
CA PHE A 452 -24.44 -4.12 6.00
C PHE A 452 -25.70 -3.72 5.25
N ALA A 453 -25.69 -3.80 3.91
CA ALA A 453 -26.87 -3.55 3.09
C ALA A 453 -28.04 -4.49 3.40
N GLU A 454 -27.76 -5.72 3.83
CA GLU A 454 -28.78 -6.67 4.28
C GLU A 454 -29.32 -6.31 5.66
N VAL A 455 -28.45 -6.08 6.65
CA VAL A 455 -28.86 -5.93 8.06
C VAL A 455 -29.42 -4.55 8.42
N ASP A 456 -29.12 -3.51 7.64
CA ASP A 456 -29.64 -2.16 7.88
C ASP A 456 -30.86 -1.78 7.03
N GLY A 457 -31.44 -2.75 6.32
CA GLY A 457 -32.64 -2.55 5.49
C GLY A 457 -32.35 -1.87 4.14
N GLY A 458 -31.11 -1.97 3.64
CA GLY A 458 -30.69 -1.42 2.36
C GLY A 458 -30.25 0.05 2.42
N ASN A 459 -29.94 0.57 3.60
CA ASN A 459 -29.42 1.93 3.78
C ASN A 459 -27.95 2.03 3.38
N THR A 460 -27.19 0.94 3.52
CA THR A 460 -25.81 0.86 3.02
C THR A 460 -25.78 0.76 1.51
N ASN A 461 -24.96 1.59 0.87
CA ASN A 461 -24.71 1.50 -0.56
C ASN A 461 -23.81 0.29 -0.87
N ALA A 462 -24.37 -0.75 -1.47
CA ALA A 462 -23.65 -1.97 -1.85
C ALA A 462 -22.75 -1.83 -3.10
N THR A 463 -22.46 -0.60 -3.56
CA THR A 463 -21.51 -0.36 -4.65
C THR A 463 -20.08 -0.65 -4.17
N ALA A 464 -19.42 -1.64 -4.78
CA ALA A 464 -18.02 -1.93 -4.49
C ALA A 464 -17.08 -0.84 -5.04
N LEU A 465 -15.90 -0.71 -4.43
CA LEU A 465 -14.82 0.15 -4.95
C LEU A 465 -14.50 -0.23 -6.40
N PRO A 466 -14.09 0.72 -7.24
CA PRO A 466 -13.59 0.36 -8.56
C PRO A 466 -12.19 -0.26 -8.50
N PRO A 467 -11.76 -1.01 -9.54
CA PRO A 467 -10.37 -1.44 -9.68
C PRO A 467 -9.46 -0.25 -10.01
N ALA A 468 -8.16 -0.39 -9.77
CA ALA A 468 -7.18 0.64 -10.13
C ALA A 468 -7.08 0.83 -11.66
N PRO A 469 -6.91 2.08 -12.15
CA PRO A 469 -6.51 2.31 -13.53
C PRO A 469 -5.07 1.85 -13.76
N THR A 470 -4.77 1.38 -14.99
CA THR A 470 -3.44 0.89 -15.38
C THR A 470 -2.85 1.71 -16.53
N GLY A 471 -1.62 1.41 -16.96
CA GLY A 471 -0.98 2.10 -18.09
C GLY A 471 -0.93 3.61 -17.94
N LEU A 472 -0.67 4.12 -16.73
CA LEU A 472 -0.54 5.55 -16.47
C LEU A 472 0.72 6.10 -17.15
N CYS A 473 0.58 7.26 -17.77
CA CYS A 473 1.64 8.02 -18.41
C CYS A 473 1.51 9.51 -18.05
N ALA A 474 2.63 10.19 -17.83
CA ALA A 474 2.73 11.63 -17.64
C ALA A 474 3.66 12.26 -18.68
N ALA A 475 3.14 13.23 -19.44
CA ALA A 475 3.89 13.94 -20.49
C ALA A 475 3.79 15.46 -20.36
N GLY A 476 4.95 16.12 -20.26
CA GLY A 476 5.13 17.56 -20.11
C GLY A 476 5.45 18.28 -21.41
N LEU A 477 4.48 18.30 -22.35
CA LEU A 477 4.69 18.84 -23.70
C LEU A 477 4.85 20.37 -23.75
N ALA A 478 4.32 21.08 -22.76
CA ALA A 478 4.43 22.52 -22.62
C ALA A 478 4.92 22.91 -21.22
N ALA A 479 5.45 24.13 -21.09
CA ALA A 479 5.97 24.62 -19.82
C ALA A 479 4.83 24.79 -18.81
N GLY A 480 4.94 24.13 -17.65
CA GLY A 480 3.92 24.17 -16.59
C GLY A 480 2.62 23.42 -16.91
N GLU A 481 2.62 22.58 -17.96
CA GLU A 481 1.48 21.72 -18.32
C GLU A 481 1.90 20.25 -18.36
N VAL A 482 1.13 19.38 -17.72
CA VAL A 482 1.31 17.92 -17.72
C VAL A 482 0.02 17.27 -18.19
N THR A 483 0.12 16.42 -19.21
CA THR A 483 -0.97 15.53 -19.60
C THR A 483 -0.75 14.16 -19.00
N LEU A 484 -1.70 13.73 -18.18
CA LEU A 484 -1.82 12.38 -17.67
C LEU A 484 -2.76 11.57 -18.56
N SER A 485 -2.41 10.33 -18.86
CA SER A 485 -3.27 9.40 -19.61
C SER A 485 -3.20 8.00 -19.03
N TRP A 486 -4.30 7.26 -19.03
CA TRP A 486 -4.42 5.94 -18.40
C TRP A 486 -5.39 5.03 -19.17
N ALA A 487 -5.29 3.73 -18.91
CA ALA A 487 -6.29 2.74 -19.31
C ALA A 487 -7.38 2.65 -18.22
N PRO A 488 -8.68 2.70 -18.60
CA PRO A 488 -9.77 2.43 -17.67
C PRO A 488 -9.66 1.02 -17.08
N PRO A 489 -10.03 0.83 -15.80
CA PRO A 489 -10.05 -0.50 -15.20
C PRO A 489 -11.02 -1.44 -15.93
N ALA A 490 -10.63 -2.71 -16.09
CA ALA A 490 -11.50 -3.73 -16.67
C ALA A 490 -12.57 -4.14 -15.66
N THR A 491 -13.81 -3.67 -15.85
CA THR A 491 -14.96 -4.00 -14.96
C THR A 491 -15.97 -4.96 -15.59
N SER A 492 -15.72 -5.42 -16.82
CA SER A 492 -16.54 -6.42 -17.51
C SER A 492 -15.74 -7.09 -18.64
N GLY A 493 -15.82 -8.42 -18.76
CA GLY A 493 -15.20 -9.19 -19.85
C GLY A 493 -14.62 -10.52 -19.36
N SER A 494 -14.25 -11.40 -20.30
CA SER A 494 -13.31 -12.49 -20.03
C SER A 494 -11.90 -11.95 -20.13
N ASP A 495 -11.10 -12.10 -19.08
CA ASP A 495 -9.66 -11.90 -19.18
C ASP A 495 -9.04 -12.99 -20.07
N THR A 496 -7.74 -12.88 -20.33
CA THR A 496 -6.93 -13.88 -21.06
C THR A 496 -6.99 -15.28 -20.43
N HIS A 497 -7.49 -15.38 -19.19
CA HIS A 497 -7.68 -16.61 -18.43
C HIS A 497 -9.13 -17.16 -18.50
N GLY A 498 -10.02 -16.51 -19.26
CA GLY A 498 -11.36 -17.03 -19.56
C GLY A 498 -12.39 -16.85 -18.44
N ALA A 499 -12.15 -15.95 -17.47
CA ALA A 499 -13.09 -15.68 -16.38
C ALA A 499 -14.46 -15.19 -16.90
N LYS A 500 -15.58 -15.72 -16.36
CA LYS A 500 -16.93 -15.42 -16.87
C LYS A 500 -17.55 -14.14 -16.29
N SER A 501 -16.91 -13.50 -15.30
CA SER A 501 -17.29 -12.19 -14.75
C SER A 501 -16.15 -11.57 -13.97
N ALA A 502 -15.88 -10.27 -14.19
CA ALA A 502 -14.92 -9.47 -13.40
C ALA A 502 -15.54 -8.87 -12.12
N ALA A 503 -16.61 -9.48 -11.58
CA ALA A 503 -17.31 -8.97 -10.40
C ALA A 503 -16.39 -8.88 -9.18
N TRP A 504 -15.50 -9.86 -9.02
CA TRP A 504 -14.45 -9.90 -7.99
C TRP A 504 -13.52 -8.66 -8.04
N ALA A 505 -13.42 -7.97 -9.18
CA ALA A 505 -12.55 -6.81 -9.34
C ALA A 505 -13.15 -5.53 -8.73
N GLY A 506 -14.47 -5.45 -8.59
CA GLY A 506 -15.18 -4.30 -8.03
C GLY A 506 -16.19 -3.64 -8.98
N GLY A 507 -16.63 -2.43 -8.63
CA GLY A 507 -17.65 -1.68 -9.37
C GLY A 507 -17.09 -0.87 -10.56
N PRO A 508 -17.91 -0.47 -11.54
CA PRO A 508 -17.47 0.43 -12.61
C PRO A 508 -17.04 1.80 -12.08
N PRO A 509 -16.03 2.46 -12.70
CA PRO A 509 -15.69 3.84 -12.39
C PRO A 509 -16.78 4.80 -12.88
N THR A 510 -17.07 5.83 -12.10
CA THR A 510 -17.90 6.98 -12.51
C THR A 510 -17.09 8.26 -12.67
N GLY A 511 -15.82 8.23 -12.29
CA GLY A 511 -14.85 9.30 -12.48
C GLY A 511 -13.47 8.84 -12.01
N TYR A 512 -12.52 9.76 -11.98
CA TYR A 512 -11.15 9.56 -11.52
C TYR A 512 -10.71 10.72 -10.65
N ARG A 513 -9.71 10.48 -9.81
CA ARG A 513 -9.03 11.52 -9.06
C ARG A 513 -7.53 11.43 -9.29
N VAL A 514 -6.93 12.58 -9.55
CA VAL A 514 -5.51 12.76 -9.77
C VAL A 514 -4.90 13.27 -8.48
N TYR A 515 -3.87 12.57 -8.03
CA TYR A 515 -3.04 12.97 -6.89
C TYR A 515 -1.68 13.43 -7.38
N ALA A 516 -1.12 14.45 -6.75
CA ALA A 516 0.20 14.99 -7.05
C ALA A 516 1.10 14.98 -5.80
N SER A 517 2.40 14.88 -6.02
CA SER A 517 3.39 14.87 -4.95
C SER A 517 4.68 15.59 -5.36
N PRO A 518 5.30 16.37 -4.46
CA PRO A 518 6.61 16.96 -4.70
C PRO A 518 7.77 16.00 -4.45
N ASN A 519 7.57 14.92 -3.67
CA ASN A 519 8.63 14.00 -3.25
C ASN A 519 8.41 12.55 -3.73
N GLY A 520 7.22 12.23 -4.25
CA GLY A 520 6.86 10.90 -4.74
C GLY A 520 6.30 9.94 -3.69
N TYR A 521 6.19 10.37 -2.42
CA TYR A 521 5.75 9.51 -1.32
C TYR A 521 4.56 10.09 -0.53
N GLY A 522 4.52 11.41 -0.33
CA GLY A 522 3.35 12.11 0.23
C GLY A 522 2.55 12.75 -0.89
N PHE A 523 1.27 12.41 -1.03
CA PHE A 523 0.42 12.88 -2.12
C PHE A 523 -0.81 13.61 -1.61
N ASP A 524 -1.25 14.62 -2.33
CA ASP A 524 -2.52 15.34 -2.11
C ASP A 524 -3.30 15.43 -3.42
N VAL A 525 -4.60 15.71 -3.31
CA VAL A 525 -5.52 15.82 -4.44
C VAL A 525 -5.15 17.01 -5.30
N GLU A 526 -4.93 16.79 -6.59
CA GLU A 526 -4.68 17.86 -7.56
C GLU A 526 -5.91 18.13 -8.44
N ALA A 527 -6.66 17.08 -8.82
CA ALA A 527 -7.85 17.25 -9.66
C ALA A 527 -8.87 16.11 -9.55
N ASP A 528 -10.15 16.45 -9.66
CA ASP A 528 -11.25 15.49 -9.89
C ASP A 528 -11.65 15.48 -11.37
N VAL A 529 -11.76 14.27 -11.94
CA VAL A 529 -12.23 14.02 -13.31
C VAL A 529 -13.58 13.31 -13.23
N ARG A 530 -14.67 14.05 -13.41
CA ARG A 530 -16.04 13.55 -13.17
C ARG A 530 -16.63 12.69 -14.29
N ASP A 531 -15.86 12.41 -15.33
CA ASP A 531 -16.27 11.55 -16.44
C ASP A 531 -15.64 10.17 -16.28
N GLY A 532 -16.46 9.15 -15.99
CA GLY A 532 -16.01 7.77 -15.85
C GLY A 532 -15.48 7.14 -17.15
N ALA A 533 -15.70 7.78 -18.30
CA ALA A 533 -15.12 7.37 -19.58
C ALA A 533 -13.80 8.09 -19.91
N ALA A 534 -13.34 9.02 -19.06
CA ALA A 534 -12.10 9.75 -19.29
C ALA A 534 -10.89 8.82 -19.25
N THR A 535 -9.98 9.02 -20.20
CA THR A 535 -8.70 8.30 -20.31
C THR A 535 -7.50 9.22 -20.21
N ALA A 536 -7.73 10.53 -20.01
CA ALA A 536 -6.70 11.53 -19.88
C ALA A 536 -7.19 12.78 -19.16
N CYS A 537 -6.25 13.51 -18.55
CA CYS A 537 -6.45 14.83 -17.94
C CYS A 537 -5.20 15.68 -18.15
N THR A 538 -5.38 16.95 -18.52
CA THR A 538 -4.27 17.90 -18.61
C THR A 538 -4.34 18.87 -17.43
N LEU A 539 -3.27 18.87 -16.63
CA LEU A 539 -3.02 19.82 -15.55
C LEU A 539 -2.22 20.99 -16.08
N ALA A 540 -2.59 22.22 -15.68
CA ALA A 540 -1.91 23.45 -16.07
C ALA A 540 -1.61 24.32 -14.85
N GLY A 541 -0.64 25.22 -14.98
CA GLY A 541 -0.23 26.13 -13.88
C GLY A 541 0.69 25.46 -12.86
N LEU A 542 1.33 24.35 -13.23
CA LEU A 542 2.41 23.74 -12.46
C LEU A 542 3.69 24.56 -12.60
N GLU A 543 4.55 24.52 -11.58
CA GLU A 543 5.84 25.22 -11.63
C GLU A 543 6.71 24.64 -12.75
N PRO A 544 7.11 25.45 -13.76
CA PRO A 544 7.99 24.97 -14.80
C PRO A 544 9.31 24.51 -14.21
N ASN A 545 9.85 23.39 -14.71
CA ASN A 545 11.10 22.79 -14.25
C ASN A 545 11.09 22.18 -12.83
N ARG A 546 9.92 22.02 -12.20
CA ARG A 546 9.81 21.26 -10.95
C ARG A 546 9.46 19.81 -11.24
N LEU A 547 10.23 18.89 -10.67
CA LEU A 547 9.88 17.47 -10.64
C LEU A 547 8.62 17.28 -9.79
N THR A 548 7.59 16.68 -10.41
CA THR A 548 6.32 16.38 -9.76
C THR A 548 5.94 14.94 -10.07
N PHE A 549 5.39 14.26 -9.09
CA PHE A 549 4.93 12.87 -9.20
C PHE A 549 3.41 12.82 -9.15
N PHE A 550 2.83 11.81 -9.79
CA PHE A 550 1.39 11.66 -9.90
C PHE A 550 0.99 10.19 -9.78
N TYR A 551 -0.22 9.95 -9.27
CA TYR A 551 -0.96 8.72 -9.51
C TYR A 551 -2.42 9.04 -9.77
N VAL A 552 -3.16 8.07 -10.30
CA VAL A 552 -4.60 8.19 -10.54
C VAL A 552 -5.33 7.06 -9.81
N VAL A 553 -6.48 7.40 -9.23
CA VAL A 553 -7.45 6.42 -8.72
C VAL A 553 -8.74 6.54 -9.51
N ALA A 554 -9.45 5.43 -9.66
CA ALA A 554 -10.84 5.41 -10.08
C ALA A 554 -11.76 5.71 -8.90
N THR A 555 -12.91 6.33 -9.17
CA THR A 555 -13.88 6.73 -8.14
C THR A 555 -15.29 6.30 -8.52
N ASN A 556 -16.06 5.87 -7.53
CA ASN A 556 -17.52 5.67 -7.64
C ASN A 556 -18.20 5.90 -6.28
N ALA A 557 -19.50 5.63 -6.21
CA ALA A 557 -20.27 5.80 -4.97
C ALA A 557 -19.85 4.83 -3.83
N GLY A 558 -19.04 3.82 -4.13
CA GLY A 558 -18.42 2.92 -3.17
C GLY A 558 -17.15 3.49 -2.53
N GLY A 559 -16.51 4.49 -3.15
CA GLY A 559 -15.26 5.10 -2.68
C GLY A 559 -14.19 5.17 -3.78
N GLU A 560 -12.92 5.03 -3.38
CA GLU A 560 -11.75 5.11 -4.26
C GLU A 560 -11.06 3.76 -4.48
N SER A 561 -10.59 3.50 -5.70
CA SER A 561 -9.75 2.33 -6.01
C SER A 561 -8.41 2.40 -5.28
N SER A 562 -7.61 1.34 -5.38
CA SER A 562 -6.17 1.46 -5.13
C SER A 562 -5.58 2.38 -6.20
N ARG A 563 -4.40 2.94 -5.92
CA ARG A 563 -3.72 3.80 -6.90
C ARG A 563 -3.16 3.00 -8.08
N SER A 564 -2.99 3.68 -9.20
CA SER A 564 -2.07 3.24 -10.26
C SER A 564 -0.61 3.25 -9.79
N HIS A 565 0.29 2.83 -10.69
CA HIS A 565 1.72 3.13 -10.55
C HIS A 565 1.95 4.65 -10.46
N VAL A 566 3.01 5.05 -9.76
CA VAL A 566 3.44 6.45 -9.71
C VAL A 566 4.20 6.79 -10.99
N VAL A 567 3.88 7.95 -11.56
CA VAL A 567 4.61 8.54 -12.68
C VAL A 567 5.20 9.89 -12.27
N ALA A 568 6.34 10.25 -12.84
CA ALA A 568 7.01 11.54 -12.71
C ALA A 568 6.89 12.40 -13.97
N CYS A 569 6.91 13.73 -13.80
CA CYS A 569 7.10 14.68 -14.89
C CYS A 569 7.84 15.95 -14.45
N VAL A 570 8.64 16.50 -15.37
CA VAL A 570 9.21 17.85 -15.30
C VAL A 570 8.68 18.63 -16.52
N PRO A 571 7.60 19.42 -16.38
CA PRO A 571 6.93 20.09 -17.49
C PRO A 571 7.68 21.37 -17.91
N ARG A 572 8.82 21.18 -18.58
CA ARG A 572 9.69 22.29 -19.01
C ARG A 572 9.28 22.87 -20.36
N GLY A 573 8.70 22.07 -21.24
CA GLY A 573 8.34 22.45 -22.61
C GLY A 573 9.52 22.79 -23.54
N LYS A 574 10.78 22.69 -23.08
CA LYS A 574 12.02 22.96 -23.81
C LYS A 574 13.15 22.06 -23.31
N GLY A 575 14.14 21.80 -24.17
CA GLY A 575 15.29 20.94 -23.86
C GLY A 575 15.08 19.49 -24.33
N PRO A 576 16.10 18.64 -24.21
CA PRO A 576 15.99 17.21 -24.52
C PRO A 576 14.95 16.55 -23.61
N ARG A 577 14.05 15.77 -24.21
CA ARG A 577 13.05 14.98 -23.48
C ARG A 577 13.61 13.59 -23.20
N VAL A 578 13.47 13.12 -21.97
CA VAL A 578 13.80 11.75 -21.59
C VAL A 578 12.57 11.07 -21.00
N LEU A 579 12.51 9.74 -21.14
CA LEU A 579 11.42 8.93 -20.64
C LEU A 579 11.93 8.00 -19.55
N VAL A 580 11.26 7.95 -18.40
CA VAL A 580 11.42 6.89 -17.41
C VAL A 580 10.27 5.90 -17.56
N VAL A 581 10.56 4.62 -17.72
CA VAL A 581 9.55 3.57 -17.83
C VAL A 581 9.66 2.66 -16.63
N ASP A 582 8.58 2.55 -15.87
CA ASP A 582 8.42 1.54 -14.82
C ASP A 582 7.83 0.28 -15.46
N GLY A 583 8.62 -0.77 -15.57
CA GLY A 583 8.22 -2.08 -16.08
C GLY A 583 8.47 -3.18 -15.06
N PHE A 584 8.36 -2.85 -13.77
CA PHE A 584 8.39 -3.81 -12.68
C PHE A 584 6.97 -4.04 -12.19
N ASP A 585 6.39 -5.17 -12.55
CA ASP A 585 5.03 -5.56 -12.21
C ASP A 585 5.00 -6.71 -11.21
N ARG A 586 6.05 -7.54 -11.20
CA ARG A 586 6.14 -8.70 -10.31
C ARG A 586 5.92 -8.31 -8.86
N ASN A 587 4.94 -8.96 -8.25
CA ASN A 587 4.61 -8.80 -6.83
C ASN A 587 4.12 -10.13 -6.25
N ASP A 588 5.05 -11.06 -6.03
CA ASP A 588 4.76 -12.39 -5.50
C ASP A 588 5.51 -12.65 -4.18
N ARG A 589 5.28 -13.83 -3.59
CA ARG A 589 5.86 -14.20 -2.29
C ARG A 589 7.40 -14.25 -2.27
N THR A 590 8.06 -14.37 -3.42
CA THR A 590 9.52 -14.39 -3.49
C THR A 590 10.14 -13.03 -3.20
N LEU A 591 9.37 -11.93 -3.32
CA LEU A 591 9.80 -10.59 -2.92
C LEU A 591 9.60 -10.30 -1.44
N ASN A 592 8.91 -11.18 -0.71
CA ASN A 592 8.60 -10.94 0.69
C ASN A 592 9.87 -10.70 1.53
N PRO A 593 9.84 -9.72 2.45
CA PRO A 593 10.83 -9.62 3.51
C PRO A 593 10.79 -10.88 4.38
N THR A 594 11.95 -11.20 4.94
CA THR A 594 12.13 -12.33 5.85
C THR A 594 12.54 -11.83 7.22
N GLN A 595 11.90 -12.35 8.26
CA GLN A 595 12.17 -12.04 9.66
C GLN A 595 12.60 -13.30 10.41
N LYS A 596 13.47 -13.17 11.42
CA LYS A 596 13.80 -14.29 12.31
C LYS A 596 12.68 -14.50 13.32
N ALA A 597 12.17 -15.72 13.39
CA ALA A 597 11.20 -16.11 14.43
C ALA A 597 11.89 -16.26 15.79
N LEU A 598 11.22 -15.88 16.88
CA LEU A 598 11.79 -16.00 18.23
C LEU A 598 12.15 -17.45 18.59
N GLN A 599 11.36 -18.42 18.15
CA GLN A 599 11.62 -19.85 18.37
C GLN A 599 12.53 -20.49 17.31
N GLY A 600 13.16 -19.68 16.45
CA GLY A 600 14.11 -20.11 15.44
C GLY A 600 13.51 -20.31 14.05
N GLY A 601 14.34 -20.13 13.02
CA GLY A 601 13.96 -20.17 11.61
C GLY A 601 13.58 -18.80 11.04
N ASP A 602 13.23 -18.82 9.76
CA ASP A 602 12.90 -17.65 8.95
C ASP A 602 11.41 -17.65 8.60
N VAL A 603 10.74 -16.54 8.87
CA VAL A 603 9.33 -16.31 8.53
C VAL A 603 9.25 -15.28 7.41
N GLU A 604 8.52 -15.61 6.35
CA GLU A 604 8.16 -14.65 5.30
C GLU A 604 7.02 -13.76 5.78
N ARG A 605 7.16 -12.45 5.56
CA ARG A 605 6.20 -11.43 5.99
C ARG A 605 5.57 -10.77 4.78
N VAL A 606 4.24 -10.66 4.78
CA VAL A 606 3.48 -10.11 3.64
C VAL A 606 3.01 -8.70 3.99
N TRP A 607 3.94 -7.76 4.03
CA TRP A 607 3.60 -6.37 4.31
C TRP A 607 3.09 -5.66 3.05
N PRO A 608 2.05 -4.81 3.12
CA PRO A 608 1.57 -4.05 1.96
C PRO A 608 2.65 -3.23 1.24
N ARG A 609 3.70 -2.83 1.97
CA ARG A 609 4.89 -2.13 1.43
C ARG A 609 6.19 -2.94 1.56
N GLY A 610 6.10 -4.27 1.56
CA GLY A 610 7.27 -5.17 1.67
C GLY A 610 7.83 -5.66 0.34
N GLY A 611 7.02 -5.68 -0.72
CA GLY A 611 7.39 -6.15 -2.07
C GLY A 611 7.44 -5.02 -3.08
N ASN A 612 6.72 -5.15 -4.19
CA ASN A 612 6.65 -4.10 -5.20
C ASN A 612 5.66 -2.99 -4.77
N THR A 613 6.17 -1.79 -4.51
CA THR A 613 5.37 -0.64 -4.08
C THR A 613 4.90 0.22 -5.24
N GLN A 614 5.23 -0.08 -6.49
CA GLN A 614 4.78 0.67 -7.68
C GLN A 614 5.09 2.18 -7.62
N ASP A 615 6.17 2.55 -6.94
CA ASP A 615 6.67 3.94 -6.82
C ASP A 615 8.18 4.04 -7.10
N TYR A 616 8.75 3.04 -7.79
CA TYR A 616 10.18 2.97 -8.08
C TYR A 616 10.66 3.94 -9.17
N VAL A 617 9.73 4.62 -9.87
CA VAL A 617 10.04 5.78 -10.70
C VAL A 617 10.67 6.92 -9.87
N VAL A 618 10.34 7.01 -8.56
CA VAL A 618 10.72 8.12 -7.68
C VAL A 618 12.24 8.29 -7.57
N PRO A 619 13.02 7.29 -7.12
CA PRO A 619 14.47 7.41 -7.02
C PRO A 619 15.15 7.67 -8.38
N THR A 620 14.64 7.09 -9.46
CA THR A 620 15.20 7.24 -10.81
C THR A 620 14.97 8.63 -11.38
N ALA A 621 13.73 9.14 -11.31
CA ALA A 621 13.40 10.48 -11.79
C ALA A 621 14.05 11.57 -10.94
N ALA A 622 14.18 11.37 -9.62
CA ALA A 622 14.91 12.27 -8.74
C ALA A 622 16.40 12.35 -9.12
N ALA A 623 17.05 11.21 -9.36
CA ALA A 623 18.45 11.16 -9.79
C ALA A 623 18.65 11.82 -11.17
N LEU A 624 17.73 11.59 -12.11
CA LEU A 624 17.74 12.24 -13.43
C LEU A 624 17.62 13.76 -13.32
N HIS A 625 16.66 14.25 -12.53
CA HIS A 625 16.45 15.68 -12.35
C HIS A 625 17.64 16.36 -11.69
N ALA A 626 18.25 15.73 -10.68
CA ALA A 626 19.44 16.24 -10.02
C ALA A 626 20.67 16.27 -10.96
N ALA A 627 20.88 15.19 -11.72
CA ALA A 627 22.00 15.04 -12.65
C ALA A 627 21.86 15.95 -13.89
N GLY A 628 20.63 16.13 -14.37
CA GLY A 628 20.28 16.87 -15.58
C GLY A 628 19.14 17.87 -15.35
N PRO A 629 19.38 18.99 -14.64
CA PRO A 629 18.34 19.98 -14.32
C PRO A 629 17.76 20.70 -15.55
N ASP A 630 18.34 20.46 -16.74
CA ASP A 630 17.90 20.98 -18.03
C ASP A 630 17.01 20.04 -18.85
N LEU A 631 16.78 18.82 -18.35
CA LEU A 631 15.97 17.82 -19.02
C LEU A 631 14.47 18.06 -18.77
N ALA A 632 13.69 17.84 -19.83
CA ALA A 632 12.28 17.53 -19.66
C ALA A 632 12.18 16.03 -19.38
N ILE A 633 11.52 15.66 -18.29
CA ILE A 633 11.35 14.26 -17.87
C ILE A 633 9.88 13.93 -18.01
N ASP A 634 9.61 12.86 -18.74
CA ASP A 634 8.30 12.22 -18.81
C ASP A 634 8.43 10.81 -18.24
N SER A 635 7.32 10.18 -17.88
CA SER A 635 7.34 8.78 -17.47
C SER A 635 6.05 8.05 -17.75
N ALA A 636 6.13 6.73 -17.76
CA ALA A 636 4.99 5.87 -17.97
C ALA A 636 5.21 4.50 -17.31
N SER A 637 4.13 3.77 -17.08
CA SER A 637 4.18 2.32 -17.00
C SER A 637 4.47 1.75 -18.40
N ASP A 638 5.17 0.62 -18.44
CA ASP A 638 5.48 -0.11 -19.67
C ASP A 638 4.23 -0.56 -20.45
N ASP A 639 3.10 -0.82 -19.79
CA ASP A 639 1.78 -1.05 -20.39
C ASP A 639 1.42 0.02 -21.44
N SER A 640 1.75 1.29 -21.17
CA SER A 640 1.49 2.38 -22.11
C SER A 640 2.35 2.25 -23.37
N VAL A 641 3.56 1.73 -23.25
CA VAL A 641 4.50 1.50 -24.37
C VAL A 641 4.10 0.26 -25.15
N ALA A 642 3.77 -0.84 -24.45
CA ALA A 642 3.35 -2.11 -25.02
C ALA A 642 2.05 -1.96 -25.83
N SER A 643 1.05 -1.26 -25.28
CA SER A 643 -0.20 -0.95 -25.98
C SER A 643 -0.04 0.03 -27.15
N GLY A 644 1.09 0.73 -27.23
CA GLY A 644 1.35 1.79 -28.21
C GLY A 644 0.64 3.12 -27.91
N SER A 645 0.06 3.27 -26.72
CA SER A 645 -0.51 4.53 -26.23
C SER A 645 0.57 5.62 -26.06
N LEU A 646 1.77 5.22 -25.65
CA LEU A 646 2.98 6.03 -25.69
C LEU A 646 3.96 5.45 -26.72
N ARG A 647 4.61 6.34 -27.49
CA ARG A 647 5.64 5.97 -28.46
C ARG A 647 6.99 6.52 -28.02
N LEU A 648 8.05 5.77 -28.27
CA LEU A 648 9.43 6.14 -27.92
C LEU A 648 10.00 7.23 -28.85
N GLU A 649 9.38 7.46 -30.01
CA GLU A 649 9.87 8.46 -30.96
C GLU A 649 9.83 9.88 -30.36
N GLY A 650 10.95 10.61 -30.48
CA GLY A 650 11.09 11.97 -29.98
C GLY A 650 11.71 12.08 -28.57
N TYR A 651 11.92 10.97 -27.88
CA TYR A 651 12.74 10.94 -26.67
C TYR A 651 14.22 10.82 -27.00
N ALA A 652 15.03 11.63 -26.34
CA ALA A 652 16.48 11.61 -26.46
C ALA A 652 17.12 10.44 -25.69
N ALA A 653 16.45 9.90 -24.68
CA ALA A 653 16.86 8.67 -23.98
C ALA A 653 15.64 8.06 -23.25
N ALA A 654 15.69 6.74 -23.04
CA ALA A 654 14.74 5.99 -22.21
C ALA A 654 15.48 5.28 -21.07
N PHE A 655 14.88 5.30 -19.87
CA PHE A 655 15.40 4.69 -18.65
C PHE A 655 14.37 3.66 -18.17
N TRP A 656 14.66 2.39 -18.39
CA TRP A 656 13.76 1.28 -18.13
C TRP A 656 14.09 0.60 -16.81
N ILE A 657 13.16 0.66 -15.87
CA ILE A 657 13.25 0.05 -14.55
C ILE A 657 12.54 -1.28 -14.63
N LEU A 658 13.27 -2.38 -14.41
CA LEU A 658 12.72 -3.74 -14.40
C LEU A 658 12.66 -4.31 -13.00
N GLY A 659 13.19 -3.62 -11.99
CA GLY A 659 13.17 -4.14 -10.63
C GLY A 659 13.68 -5.58 -10.52
N ALA A 660 12.85 -6.45 -9.97
CA ALA A 660 13.07 -7.90 -9.89
C ALA A 660 12.12 -8.70 -10.80
N GLU A 661 11.63 -8.08 -11.87
CA GLU A 661 10.91 -8.73 -12.97
C GLU A 661 11.71 -9.95 -13.45
N SER A 662 11.03 -11.05 -13.72
CA SER A 662 11.67 -12.35 -14.05
C SER A 662 10.81 -13.12 -15.05
N SER A 663 10.68 -14.44 -14.93
CA SER A 663 10.05 -15.26 -15.96
C SER A 663 8.54 -15.47 -15.85
N ASP A 664 7.98 -15.30 -14.64
CA ASP A 664 6.55 -15.51 -14.39
C ASP A 664 5.72 -14.31 -14.87
N ASP A 665 6.23 -13.11 -14.63
CA ASP A 665 5.76 -11.86 -15.23
C ASP A 665 6.81 -11.48 -16.29
N GLN A 666 6.48 -11.67 -17.59
CA GLN A 666 7.47 -11.68 -18.69
C GLN A 666 8.38 -10.43 -18.68
N THR A 667 9.69 -10.63 -18.47
CA THR A 667 10.64 -9.51 -18.54
C THR A 667 10.75 -9.02 -19.97
N LEU A 668 10.38 -7.76 -20.24
CA LEU A 668 10.37 -7.17 -21.59
C LEU A 668 9.74 -8.12 -22.62
N SER A 669 8.41 -8.13 -22.72
CA SER A 669 7.68 -8.92 -23.73
C SER A 669 8.23 -8.75 -25.15
N GLU A 670 7.97 -9.71 -26.06
CA GLU A 670 8.43 -9.65 -27.45
C GLU A 670 8.09 -8.32 -28.15
N GLU A 671 6.93 -7.75 -27.84
CA GLU A 671 6.48 -6.45 -28.34
C GLU A 671 7.35 -5.30 -27.81
N LEU A 672 7.70 -5.32 -26.53
CA LEU A 672 8.61 -4.34 -25.92
C LEU A 672 10.03 -4.50 -26.46
N GLN A 673 10.52 -5.73 -26.63
CA GLN A 673 11.82 -6.01 -27.27
C GLN A 673 11.88 -5.40 -28.69
N ALA A 674 10.83 -5.60 -29.49
CA ALA A 674 10.76 -5.03 -30.84
C ALA A 674 10.79 -3.49 -30.82
N ARG A 675 10.05 -2.86 -29.91
CA ARG A 675 9.99 -1.39 -29.78
C ARG A 675 11.31 -0.78 -29.29
N LEU A 676 11.94 -1.41 -28.31
CA LEU A 676 13.25 -0.99 -27.79
C LEU A 676 14.35 -1.14 -28.83
N LYS A 677 14.34 -2.25 -29.57
CA LYS A 677 15.25 -2.47 -30.70
C LYS A 677 15.08 -1.38 -31.76
N GLN A 678 13.84 -1.11 -32.17
CA GLN A 678 13.55 -0.05 -33.14
C GLN A 678 14.01 1.33 -32.64
N PHE A 679 13.84 1.63 -31.35
CA PHE A 679 14.30 2.88 -30.75
C PHE A 679 15.83 3.02 -30.84
N LEU A 680 16.58 1.95 -30.55
CA LEU A 680 18.04 1.92 -30.66
C LEU A 680 18.52 2.02 -32.11
N GLU A 681 17.87 1.31 -33.04
CA GLU A 681 18.19 1.37 -34.48
C GLU A 681 18.04 2.79 -35.04
N GLN A 682 17.14 3.61 -34.47
CA GLN A 682 16.95 5.01 -34.82
C GLN A 682 17.94 5.98 -34.12
N GLY A 683 18.92 5.45 -33.38
CA GLY A 683 19.92 6.23 -32.64
C GLY A 683 19.47 6.63 -31.23
N GLY A 684 18.43 5.97 -30.68
CA GLY A 684 18.01 6.12 -29.30
C GLY A 684 19.10 5.74 -28.30
N ARG A 685 18.93 6.16 -27.05
CA ARG A 685 19.80 5.78 -25.94
C ARG A 685 18.97 5.14 -24.83
N LEU A 686 19.34 3.92 -24.43
CA LEU A 686 18.56 3.10 -23.51
C LEU A 686 19.39 2.73 -22.29
N MET A 687 18.87 3.03 -21.10
CA MET A 687 19.31 2.39 -19.87
C MET A 687 18.30 1.33 -19.47
N VAL A 688 18.75 0.14 -19.10
CA VAL A 688 17.94 -0.93 -18.48
C VAL A 688 18.58 -1.31 -17.16
N SER A 689 17.79 -1.43 -16.09
CA SER A 689 18.27 -1.91 -14.79
C SER A 689 17.29 -2.87 -14.15
N GLY A 690 17.77 -4.04 -13.72
CA GLY A 690 16.98 -5.05 -13.00
C GLY A 690 17.86 -6.22 -12.59
N SER A 691 17.37 -7.05 -11.66
CA SER A 691 18.16 -8.14 -11.10
C SER A 691 18.06 -9.46 -11.87
N GLU A 692 16.99 -9.70 -12.64
CA GLU A 692 16.74 -11.01 -13.30
C GLU A 692 16.47 -10.95 -14.81
N ALA A 693 16.82 -9.83 -15.44
CA ALA A 693 16.62 -9.65 -16.87
C ALA A 693 17.48 -10.60 -17.74
N ALA A 694 18.69 -10.95 -17.30
CA ALA A 694 19.56 -11.90 -18.00
C ALA A 694 19.12 -13.34 -17.78
N TRP A 695 18.66 -13.68 -16.57
CA TRP A 695 18.00 -14.95 -16.28
C TRP A 695 16.82 -15.18 -17.22
N ASP A 696 15.88 -14.24 -17.30
CA ASP A 696 14.70 -14.42 -18.13
C ASP A 696 15.04 -14.38 -19.63
N LEU A 697 15.66 -13.29 -20.10
CA LEU A 697 15.84 -13.07 -21.53
C LEU A 697 16.89 -13.99 -22.15
N ASP A 698 18.03 -14.22 -21.51
CA ASP A 698 19.13 -15.03 -22.09
C ASP A 698 19.15 -16.47 -21.56
N HIS A 699 19.07 -16.71 -20.25
CA HIS A 699 19.15 -18.08 -19.72
C HIS A 699 17.93 -18.92 -20.14
N LEU A 700 16.72 -18.42 -19.92
CA LEU A 700 15.47 -19.10 -20.30
C LEU A 700 15.08 -18.93 -21.78
N ASP A 701 15.82 -18.10 -22.53
CA ASP A 701 15.65 -17.90 -23.98
C ASP A 701 14.36 -17.16 -24.39
N HIS A 702 13.76 -16.37 -23.48
CA HIS A 702 12.59 -15.53 -23.80
C HIS A 702 12.94 -14.26 -24.60
N GLY A 703 14.23 -13.96 -24.77
CA GLY A 703 14.68 -12.83 -25.58
C GLY A 703 16.19 -12.86 -25.87
N ARG A 704 16.79 -14.05 -26.02
CA ARG A 704 18.26 -14.21 -26.02
C ARG A 704 18.95 -13.39 -27.09
N ASN A 705 18.37 -13.36 -28.29
CA ASN A 705 18.92 -12.57 -29.39
C ASN A 705 18.81 -11.07 -29.09
N PHE A 706 17.68 -10.63 -28.52
CA PHE A 706 17.54 -9.24 -28.06
C PHE A 706 18.58 -8.91 -26.99
N PHE A 707 18.72 -9.75 -25.96
CA PHE A 707 19.69 -9.53 -24.88
C PHE A 707 21.14 -9.48 -25.39
N ARG A 708 21.53 -10.40 -26.27
CA ARG A 708 22.92 -10.50 -26.77
C ARG A 708 23.26 -9.52 -27.89
N GLU A 709 22.34 -9.28 -28.82
CA GLU A 709 22.59 -8.44 -30.00
C GLU A 709 22.13 -6.99 -29.82
N THR A 710 21.13 -6.74 -28.96
CA THR A 710 20.57 -5.40 -28.71
C THR A 710 21.01 -4.82 -27.37
N LEU A 711 21.07 -5.62 -26.29
CA LEU A 711 21.60 -5.18 -25.00
C LEU A 711 23.10 -5.47 -24.81
N HIS A 712 23.73 -6.13 -25.79
CA HIS A 712 25.18 -6.40 -25.85
C HIS A 712 25.75 -7.14 -24.63
N ALA A 713 24.93 -7.95 -23.97
CA ALA A 713 25.30 -8.69 -22.77
C ALA A 713 24.91 -10.17 -22.88
N GLN A 714 25.51 -10.99 -22.02
CA GLN A 714 25.24 -12.42 -21.90
C GLN A 714 25.14 -12.80 -20.43
N TYR A 715 24.17 -13.67 -20.12
CA TYR A 715 24.00 -14.27 -18.80
C TYR A 715 25.20 -15.16 -18.43
N VAL A 716 25.64 -15.05 -17.18
CA VAL A 716 26.68 -15.90 -16.58
C VAL A 716 26.13 -16.68 -15.39
N ALA A 717 25.45 -15.99 -14.46
CA ALA A 717 24.88 -16.57 -13.25
C ALA A 717 23.73 -15.70 -12.74
N ASP A 718 22.77 -16.35 -12.07
CA ASP A 718 21.50 -15.79 -11.56
C ASP A 718 21.69 -14.92 -10.31
N ASP A 719 22.74 -15.18 -9.54
CA ASP A 719 23.02 -14.44 -8.31
C ASP A 719 24.52 -14.16 -8.17
N ALA A 720 24.86 -12.88 -8.09
CA ALA A 720 26.22 -12.42 -7.81
C ALA A 720 26.65 -12.63 -6.35
N GLN A 721 25.73 -12.95 -5.45
CA GLN A 721 25.94 -13.06 -4.00
C GLN A 721 26.55 -11.79 -3.40
N SER A 722 26.17 -10.63 -3.94
CA SER A 722 26.75 -9.34 -3.60
C SER A 722 25.70 -8.24 -3.69
N SER A 723 25.80 -7.28 -2.77
CA SER A 723 25.02 -6.03 -2.76
C SER A 723 25.87 -4.80 -3.10
N GLU A 724 27.06 -5.02 -3.67
CA GLU A 724 28.03 -3.97 -3.99
C GLU A 724 28.55 -4.10 -5.42
N ALA A 725 28.52 -3.00 -6.18
CA ALA A 725 29.08 -2.88 -7.52
C ALA A 725 30.13 -1.78 -7.59
N LYS A 726 31.20 -1.99 -8.35
CA LYS A 726 32.33 -1.05 -8.51
C LYS A 726 32.60 -0.73 -9.96
N GLY A 727 32.91 0.54 -10.22
CA GLY A 727 33.34 1.03 -11.53
C GLY A 727 34.60 0.35 -12.04
N VAL A 728 34.55 -0.20 -13.25
CA VAL A 728 35.73 -0.68 -13.97
C VAL A 728 36.62 0.53 -14.34
N ALA A 729 37.95 0.34 -14.29
CA ALA A 729 38.89 1.37 -14.71
C ALA A 729 38.63 1.78 -16.17
N ASP A 730 38.73 3.07 -16.47
CA ASP A 730 38.49 3.65 -17.80
C ASP A 730 37.06 3.46 -18.38
N SER A 731 36.12 2.90 -17.61
CA SER A 731 34.70 2.84 -17.98
C SER A 731 33.95 4.13 -17.59
N ILE A 732 32.70 4.26 -18.03
CA ILE A 732 31.84 5.41 -17.67
C ILE A 732 31.64 5.54 -16.15
N PHE A 733 31.68 4.42 -15.43
CA PHE A 733 31.47 4.37 -13.98
C PHE A 733 32.78 4.35 -13.19
N SER A 734 33.92 4.58 -13.84
CA SER A 734 35.23 4.57 -13.17
C SER A 734 35.23 5.44 -11.91
N GLY A 735 35.67 4.84 -10.79
CA GLY A 735 35.75 5.45 -9.47
C GLY A 735 34.46 5.43 -8.63
N LEU A 736 33.35 4.89 -9.13
CA LEU A 736 32.12 4.72 -8.34
C LEU A 736 32.14 3.40 -7.54
N GLU A 737 31.56 3.46 -6.34
CA GLU A 737 31.18 2.30 -5.54
C GLU A 737 29.70 2.44 -5.20
N LEU A 738 28.89 1.46 -5.61
CA LEU A 738 27.44 1.49 -5.48
C LEU A 738 27.02 0.38 -4.53
N ARG A 739 26.27 0.72 -3.49
CA ARG A 739 25.64 -0.23 -2.57
C ARG A 739 24.14 -0.26 -2.82
N PHE A 740 23.57 -1.45 -2.99
CA PHE A 740 22.15 -1.63 -3.28
C PHE A 740 21.48 -2.59 -2.29
N GLY A 741 20.14 -2.61 -2.28
CA GLY A 741 19.32 -3.47 -1.40
C GLY A 741 19.24 -3.03 0.06
N ALA A 742 19.73 -1.84 0.39
CA ALA A 742 19.66 -1.22 1.73
C ALA A 742 18.84 0.09 1.74
N ASN A 743 18.10 0.38 0.67
CA ASN A 743 17.18 1.51 0.61
C ASN A 743 15.89 1.15 1.40
N PRO A 744 15.55 1.85 2.50
CA PRO A 744 14.37 1.51 3.31
C PRO A 744 13.03 1.77 2.59
N LEU A 745 13.05 2.48 1.46
CA LEU A 745 11.89 2.74 0.61
C LEU A 745 11.82 1.81 -0.60
N ALA A 746 12.71 0.81 -0.69
CA ALA A 746 12.70 -0.21 -1.74
C ALA A 746 12.92 -1.61 -1.18
N TYR A 747 12.59 -2.60 -1.99
CA TYR A 747 12.86 -4.01 -1.70
C TYR A 747 14.37 -4.32 -1.80
N SER A 748 14.79 -5.43 -1.20
CA SER A 748 16.14 -5.96 -1.35
C SER A 748 16.18 -6.98 -2.50
N PRO A 749 16.94 -6.74 -3.58
CA PRO A 749 17.02 -7.70 -4.69
C PRO A 749 17.75 -8.98 -4.22
N LYS A 750 17.16 -10.15 -4.52
CA LYS A 750 17.65 -11.45 -4.04
C LYS A 750 18.64 -12.11 -4.98
N SER A 751 18.49 -11.91 -6.29
CA SER A 751 19.32 -12.55 -7.32
C SER A 751 19.75 -11.50 -8.34
N PRO A 752 20.79 -10.69 -8.05
CA PRO A 752 21.39 -9.79 -9.03
C PRO A 752 22.19 -10.57 -10.09
N ASP A 753 21.79 -10.45 -11.35
CA ASP A 753 22.41 -11.09 -12.52
C ASP A 753 23.90 -10.78 -12.68
N VAL A 754 24.66 -11.82 -13.02
CA VAL A 754 26.06 -11.72 -13.47
C VAL A 754 26.13 -11.68 -14.98
N LEU A 755 26.73 -10.61 -15.50
CA LEU A 755 26.77 -10.28 -16.91
C LEU A 755 28.18 -10.45 -17.50
N ARG A 756 28.23 -10.84 -18.78
CA ARG A 756 29.43 -10.74 -19.62
C ARG A 756 29.13 -9.91 -20.87
N PRO A 757 29.97 -8.93 -21.23
CA PRO A 757 29.78 -8.19 -22.48
C PRO A 757 29.98 -9.08 -23.72
N VAL A 758 29.16 -8.86 -24.74
CA VAL A 758 29.24 -9.51 -26.07
C VAL A 758 28.91 -8.51 -27.17
N ALA A 759 29.10 -8.89 -28.44
CA ALA A 759 28.69 -8.08 -29.61
C ALA A 759 29.14 -6.60 -29.56
N GLY A 760 30.38 -6.35 -29.08
CA GLY A 760 30.93 -5.00 -28.97
C GLY A 760 30.59 -4.25 -27.67
N GLY A 761 29.82 -4.86 -26.76
CA GLY A 761 29.64 -4.35 -25.41
C GLY A 761 30.95 -4.31 -24.62
N GLU A 762 31.00 -3.45 -23.63
CA GLU A 762 32.14 -3.26 -22.73
C GLU A 762 31.68 -3.38 -21.27
N LEU A 763 32.51 -3.98 -20.43
CA LEU A 763 32.20 -4.12 -19.01
C LEU A 763 32.41 -2.78 -18.30
N ALA A 764 31.37 -2.29 -17.63
CA ALA A 764 31.39 -0.98 -16.97
C ALA A 764 31.38 -1.06 -15.44
N LEU A 765 30.76 -2.11 -14.88
CA LEU A 765 30.72 -2.39 -13.44
C LEU A 765 31.06 -3.86 -13.17
N THR A 766 31.66 -4.13 -12.02
CA THR A 766 31.87 -5.48 -11.45
C THR A 766 31.33 -5.55 -10.04
N TYR A 767 30.80 -6.70 -9.64
CA TYR A 767 30.49 -6.95 -8.23
C TYR A 767 31.75 -7.03 -7.38
N ALA A 768 31.62 -6.81 -6.07
CA ALA A 768 32.72 -6.99 -5.13
C ALA A 768 33.36 -8.39 -5.26
N GLY A 769 34.69 -8.45 -5.36
CA GLY A 769 35.43 -9.66 -5.73
C GLY A 769 35.96 -9.67 -7.17
N GLY A 770 35.50 -8.74 -8.02
CA GLY A 770 36.22 -8.26 -9.21
C GLY A 770 36.21 -9.16 -10.44
N GLN A 771 35.46 -10.25 -10.45
CA GLN A 771 35.36 -11.16 -11.62
C GLN A 771 33.93 -11.30 -12.17
N ALA A 772 32.90 -10.97 -11.38
CA ALA A 772 31.51 -11.02 -11.80
C ALA A 772 31.09 -9.66 -12.35
N GLY A 773 30.60 -9.61 -13.60
CA GLY A 773 30.16 -8.37 -14.23
C GLY A 773 28.80 -7.92 -13.71
N ALA A 774 28.69 -6.65 -13.33
CA ALA A 774 27.47 -6.04 -12.77
C ALA A 774 26.81 -5.04 -13.73
N GLY A 775 27.50 -4.63 -14.79
CA GLY A 775 26.94 -3.73 -15.77
C GLY A 775 27.74 -3.66 -17.06
N VAL A 776 27.04 -3.52 -18.16
CA VAL A 776 27.58 -3.50 -19.53
C VAL A 776 27.16 -2.21 -20.22
N THR A 777 28.04 -1.65 -21.02
CA THR A 777 27.76 -0.49 -21.86
C THR A 777 28.04 -0.79 -23.31
N PHE A 778 27.29 -0.15 -24.22
CA PHE A 778 27.58 -0.20 -25.65
C PHE A 778 27.47 1.19 -26.26
N ASN A 779 28.52 1.61 -26.97
CA ASN A 779 28.65 2.95 -27.56
C ASN A 779 28.53 2.87 -29.09
N GLY A 780 27.33 2.53 -29.57
CA GLY A 780 27.04 2.45 -31.00
C GLY A 780 26.84 3.81 -31.67
N THR A 781 26.51 3.74 -32.97
CA THR A 781 26.19 4.91 -33.81
C THR A 781 24.72 4.88 -34.24
N ALA A 782 24.30 5.79 -35.11
CA ALA A 782 22.98 5.72 -35.73
C ALA A 782 22.86 4.39 -36.51
N GLY A 783 21.96 3.51 -36.08
CA GLY A 783 21.86 2.11 -36.52
C GLY A 783 21.91 1.10 -35.36
N ASP A 784 22.62 1.43 -34.27
CA ASP A 784 22.77 0.55 -33.09
C ASP A 784 22.50 1.27 -31.74
N GLY A 785 22.48 2.61 -31.71
CA GLY A 785 22.15 3.39 -30.52
C GLY A 785 23.21 3.31 -29.42
N LYS A 786 22.84 3.67 -28.19
CA LYS A 786 23.69 3.51 -26.99
C LYS A 786 22.95 2.76 -25.90
N VAL A 787 23.64 1.85 -25.21
CA VAL A 787 23.05 1.04 -24.14
C VAL A 787 23.86 1.14 -22.85
N VAL A 788 23.15 1.22 -21.73
CA VAL A 788 23.66 0.94 -20.38
C VAL A 788 22.76 -0.14 -19.78
N LEU A 789 23.31 -1.30 -19.45
CA LEU A 789 22.60 -2.38 -18.77
C LEU A 789 23.21 -2.58 -17.38
N LEU A 790 22.37 -2.58 -16.35
CA LEU A 790 22.75 -2.94 -14.98
C LEU A 790 22.10 -4.28 -14.61
N GLY A 791 22.88 -5.22 -14.07
CA GLY A 791 22.40 -6.51 -13.56
C GLY A 791 21.82 -6.42 -12.14
N PHE A 792 21.53 -5.21 -11.68
CA PHE A 792 20.85 -4.94 -10.43
C PHE A 792 19.93 -3.72 -10.61
N PRO A 793 18.89 -3.57 -9.77
CA PRO A 793 17.90 -2.50 -9.93
C PRO A 793 18.43 -1.17 -9.40
N PHE A 794 18.39 -0.12 -10.23
CA PHE A 794 18.96 1.19 -9.92
C PHE A 794 18.29 1.87 -8.72
N GLU A 795 16.97 1.72 -8.59
CA GLU A 795 16.12 2.24 -7.51
C GLU A 795 16.53 1.71 -6.13
N THR A 796 17.21 0.55 -6.08
CA THR A 796 17.63 -0.09 -4.83
C THR A 796 19.00 0.39 -4.34
N ILE A 797 19.73 1.19 -5.13
CA ILE A 797 20.98 1.85 -4.69
C ILE A 797 20.64 2.73 -3.48
N ALA A 798 21.37 2.59 -2.37
CA ALA A 798 20.99 3.18 -1.09
C ALA A 798 21.09 4.73 -1.07
N GLY A 799 22.23 5.29 -1.51
CA GLY A 799 22.50 6.72 -1.44
C GLY A 799 21.88 7.52 -2.58
N ALA A 800 21.21 8.64 -2.26
CA ALA A 800 20.73 9.59 -3.27
C ALA A 800 21.88 10.19 -4.09
N ASP A 801 23.00 10.53 -3.43
CA ASP A 801 24.21 11.04 -4.07
C ASP A 801 24.85 9.98 -5.00
N ASP A 802 24.83 8.71 -4.60
CA ASP A 802 25.36 7.61 -5.43
C ASP A 802 24.49 7.41 -6.68
N ARG A 803 23.16 7.44 -6.53
CA ARG A 803 22.21 7.42 -7.65
C ARG A 803 22.45 8.60 -8.58
N GLN A 804 22.58 9.81 -8.05
CA GLN A 804 22.87 11.00 -8.85
C GLN A 804 24.20 10.86 -9.59
N ALA A 805 25.28 10.45 -8.91
CA ALA A 805 26.60 10.32 -9.51
C ALA A 805 26.60 9.28 -10.64
N ALA A 806 25.95 8.13 -10.45
CA ALA A 806 25.77 7.13 -11.50
C ALA A 806 24.97 7.69 -12.68
N MET A 807 23.85 8.37 -12.41
CA MET A 807 22.99 8.95 -13.45
C MET A 807 23.70 10.05 -14.25
N GLU A 808 24.53 10.87 -13.61
CA GLU A 808 25.37 11.86 -14.29
C GLU A 808 26.33 11.21 -15.29
N ARG A 809 26.93 10.05 -14.96
CA ARG A 809 27.81 9.31 -15.88
C ARG A 809 27.02 8.78 -17.07
N VAL A 810 25.82 8.24 -16.84
CA VAL A 810 24.93 7.75 -17.90
C VAL A 810 24.54 8.89 -18.84
N LEU A 811 24.12 10.04 -18.32
CA LEU A 811 23.70 11.17 -19.14
C LEU A 811 24.83 11.77 -19.98
N ARG A 812 26.07 11.81 -19.44
CA ARG A 812 27.27 12.20 -20.22
C ARG A 812 27.58 11.17 -21.31
N PHE A 813 27.52 9.88 -20.99
CA PHE A 813 27.73 8.81 -21.97
C PHE A 813 26.71 8.89 -23.12
N PHE A 814 25.45 9.16 -22.80
CA PHE A 814 24.39 9.33 -23.78
C PHE A 814 24.44 10.68 -24.52
N ALA A 815 25.26 11.64 -24.10
CA ALA A 815 25.31 12.99 -24.66
C ALA A 815 23.91 13.63 -24.72
N VAL A 816 23.18 13.57 -23.60
CA VAL A 816 21.83 14.15 -23.45
C VAL A 816 21.89 15.61 -22.96
N PHE A 817 23.05 16.09 -22.51
CA PHE A 817 23.37 17.50 -22.36
C PHE A 817 24.90 17.70 -22.51
N GLY A 818 25.35 18.93 -22.82
CA GLY A 818 26.76 19.23 -23.09
C GLY A 818 27.64 19.26 -21.83
N ASP A 819 28.96 19.12 -22.00
CA ASP A 819 29.94 19.23 -20.92
C ASP A 819 29.84 20.60 -20.24
N ARG A 820 29.74 20.62 -18.89
CA ARG A 820 29.76 21.84 -18.08
C ARG A 820 31.17 22.38 -17.91
#